data_AF-A0AAV1HMQ1-F1
#
_entry.id   AF-A0AAV1HMQ1-F1
#
_cell.length_a   1.000
_cell.length_b   1.000
_cell.length_c   1.000
_cell.angle_alpha   90.00
_cell.angle_beta   90.00
_cell.angle_gamma   90.00
#
_symmetry.space_group_name_H-M   'P 1'
#
loop_
_entity.id
_entity.type
_entity.pdbx_description
1 polymer ?
#
loop_
_entity_poly.entity_id
_entity_poly.type
_entity_poly.pdbx_seq_one_letter_code
_entity_poly.pdbx_strand_id
1 'polypeptide(L)'
;MDFDALFNERTFQFSDFQEFTFLPGHQKLTERVRKRLYYGLDKDVSLDALSCPVTDIAVEIFQKSAPSPIRKLQKKYAAHVSREACISPCAMMLALVYIERLRHRNPEYLQKISSSDLFLISMMVASKYLYDEGEEEEVFNDEWGAAGKLDVKTINNLEMNFLNAIEWSLFTEPNDFFDILNQLETSIAERQGMKRGWFTYTDLCVLLEQSAWSQALTAIYQHFTKVTCMLGLVYLTSVAGLIATSAVLHQLSLSRSGQSFLPPPLAISTAHIQTSNLNSDAPSEAQRPPCCVLANKSLDRQGGVFQKDSFPPSSSQTSIFCLWGSLLASIGHTCSETDSGMEAPQTWSPASFLCPGCLQCGLRNTSALFTHGSFNNHRRHAPWLSPSLLGGAEPSLNSHFGAFPSVQLGPSVMILDSSDADATVYMNFMKNHSCYDAIPTSCKLVIFDTKLQVKKAFFALVANGLRAAPLWDSKLQRFVGMLTITDFINILHCYYRSPLVQMYELESHKIETWRDVYLQSSNHFLISISPAASLFDAIYSLLKYKIHRLPVIDPESGNVLHILTHKRILKFLHIFGEKVPKPAFVGKQIQELGIGTFRNIATVQQTATLYDALSTFVERRVSALPVVDEQGKVVSLYSRFDVINLAAQKSYNNLDMTMQEAVRRRTCFTEGVIKCYPDETLETIIDRIVRAEVHRLVLVDRADVVKGIISLSDLLQAMVLTPAGIDALLS
;
A
#
# COMPACT_ATOMS: atom_id res chain seq x y z
N MET A 1 7.59 21.05 22.65
CA MET A 1 7.03 20.13 21.63
C MET A 1 6.64 18.88 22.38
N ASP A 2 5.40 18.43 22.20
CA ASP A 2 4.87 17.29 22.95
C ASP A 2 5.17 16.01 22.17
N PHE A 3 5.87 15.06 22.80
CA PHE A 3 6.32 13.84 22.14
C PHE A 3 5.32 12.68 22.26
N ASP A 4 4.43 12.69 23.26
CA ASP A 4 3.37 11.69 23.37
C ASP A 4 2.32 11.86 22.24
N ALA A 5 2.16 13.10 21.74
CA ALA A 5 1.33 13.41 20.58
C ALA A 5 1.82 12.79 19.25
N LEU A 6 3.04 12.24 19.19
CA LEU A 6 3.56 11.52 18.01
C LEU A 6 3.31 10.01 18.04
N PHE A 7 2.99 9.42 19.21
CA PHE A 7 3.00 7.96 19.41
C PHE A 7 1.78 7.41 20.21
N ASN A 8 0.74 8.21 20.42
CA ASN A 8 -0.46 7.74 21.15
C ASN A 8 -1.42 6.91 20.27
N GLU A 9 -1.00 5.68 19.95
CA GLU A 9 -1.70 4.71 19.10
C GLU A 9 -3.10 4.29 19.61
N ARG A 10 -3.47 4.67 20.84
CA ARG A 10 -4.80 4.42 21.41
C ARG A 10 -5.87 5.43 20.96
N THR A 11 -5.52 6.33 20.04
CA THR A 11 -6.39 7.41 19.55
C THR A 11 -6.65 7.35 18.04
N PHE A 12 -6.87 6.14 17.50
CA PHE A 12 -7.50 5.96 16.19
C PHE A 12 -8.98 6.43 16.19
N GLN A 13 -9.20 7.75 16.21
CA GLN A 13 -10.45 8.30 15.71
C GLN A 13 -10.50 8.12 14.19
N PHE A 14 -11.57 7.52 13.68
CA PHE A 14 -11.81 7.30 12.25
C PHE A 14 -12.10 8.59 11.44
N SER A 15 -11.74 9.76 11.98
CA SER A 15 -11.96 11.09 11.44
C SER A 15 -11.08 11.38 10.22
N ASP A 16 -9.80 10.99 10.28
CA ASP A 16 -8.73 11.57 9.47
C ASP A 16 -8.53 10.92 8.09
N PHE A 17 -9.52 10.16 7.62
CA PHE A 17 -9.57 9.60 6.26
C PHE A 17 -9.92 10.67 5.20
N GLN A 18 -9.33 11.86 5.26
CA GLN A 18 -9.51 12.89 4.22
C GLN A 18 -8.47 12.70 3.09
N GLU A 19 -8.85 13.09 1.87
CA GLU A 19 -8.02 13.08 0.64
C GLU A 19 -7.51 11.71 0.14
N PHE A 20 -8.38 10.94 -0.51
CA PHE A 20 -7.95 9.90 -1.45
C PHE A 20 -7.48 10.51 -2.78
N THR A 21 -6.24 10.99 -2.76
CA THR A 21 -5.40 11.17 -3.96
C THR A 21 -3.92 11.06 -3.61
N PHE A 22 -3.54 11.49 -2.39
CA PHE A 22 -2.20 11.30 -1.83
C PHE A 22 -2.29 10.92 -0.34
N LEU A 23 -2.25 9.62 -0.03
CA LEU A 23 -2.21 9.17 1.36
C LEU A 23 -0.92 9.65 2.04
N PRO A 24 -0.97 10.57 3.04
CA PRO A 24 0.25 11.08 3.67
C PRO A 24 0.99 9.99 4.44
N GLY A 25 0.24 8.98 4.94
CA GLY A 25 0.78 7.77 5.53
C GLY A 25 1.56 6.90 4.54
N HIS A 26 1.10 6.77 3.29
CA HIS A 26 1.85 6.03 2.26
C HIS A 26 3.15 6.76 1.92
N GLN A 27 3.13 8.08 1.68
CA GLN A 27 4.37 8.82 1.42
C GLN A 27 5.36 8.73 2.59
N LYS A 28 4.87 8.86 3.83
CA LYS A 28 5.70 8.68 5.05
C LYS A 28 6.27 7.26 5.16
N LEU A 29 5.48 6.23 4.83
CA LEU A 29 5.94 4.83 4.86
C LEU A 29 6.95 4.54 3.74
N THR A 30 6.69 5.01 2.53
CA THR A 30 7.59 4.87 1.37
C THR A 30 8.92 5.58 1.60
N GLU A 31 8.91 6.80 2.16
CA GLU A 31 10.15 7.50 2.56
C GLU A 31 10.84 6.81 3.76
N ARG A 32 10.09 6.28 4.75
CA ARG A 32 10.63 5.47 5.86
C ARG A 32 11.35 4.23 5.33
N VAL A 33 10.67 3.44 4.50
CA VAL A 33 11.18 2.22 3.86
C VAL A 33 12.40 2.52 3.00
N ARG A 34 12.31 3.50 2.09
CA ARG A 34 13.42 3.91 1.22
C ARG A 34 14.66 4.31 2.03
N LYS A 35 14.48 5.10 3.09
CA LYS A 35 15.57 5.63 3.94
C LYS A 35 16.14 4.60 4.93
N ARG A 36 15.30 3.79 5.60
CA ARG A 36 15.72 2.82 6.63
C ARG A 36 16.16 1.48 6.06
N LEU A 37 15.58 1.06 4.93
CA LEU A 37 15.97 -0.18 4.23
C LEU A 37 16.98 0.06 3.10
N TYR A 38 17.61 1.24 3.00
CA TYR A 38 18.75 1.53 2.11
C TYR A 38 18.46 1.37 0.59
N TYR A 39 17.36 1.93 0.09
CA TYR A 39 17.03 1.94 -1.35
C TYR A 39 17.63 3.15 -2.12
N GLY A 40 18.27 4.09 -1.42
CA GLY A 40 18.81 5.33 -2.00
C GLY A 40 17.99 6.56 -1.61
N LEU A 41 18.36 7.74 -2.12
CA LEU A 41 17.65 9.00 -1.88
C LEU A 41 16.97 9.56 -3.14
N ASP A 42 17.33 9.06 -4.32
CA ASP A 42 16.73 9.47 -5.59
C ASP A 42 15.27 9.00 -5.65
N LYS A 43 14.35 9.93 -5.94
CA LYS A 43 12.91 9.65 -5.91
C LYS A 43 12.44 8.85 -7.11
N ASP A 44 13.18 8.95 -8.21
CA ASP A 44 12.90 8.32 -9.51
C ASP A 44 13.33 6.84 -9.56
N VAL A 45 14.04 6.35 -8.54
CA VAL A 45 14.34 4.92 -8.37
C VAL A 45 13.12 4.24 -7.74
N SER A 46 12.43 3.44 -8.54
CA SER A 46 11.29 2.63 -8.10
C SER A 46 11.70 1.55 -7.07
N LEU A 47 10.73 0.97 -6.37
CA LEU A 47 11.00 0.04 -5.24
C LEU A 47 10.94 -1.44 -5.66
N ASP A 48 11.00 -1.69 -6.97
CA ASP A 48 10.62 -2.96 -7.62
C ASP A 48 11.73 -4.02 -7.54
N ALA A 49 12.82 -3.75 -6.83
CA ALA A 49 13.85 -4.73 -6.53
C ALA A 49 14.44 -4.48 -5.13
N LEU A 50 14.58 -5.54 -4.35
CA LEU A 50 15.02 -5.50 -2.96
C LEU A 50 16.44 -4.95 -2.85
N SER A 51 16.64 -4.01 -1.91
CA SER A 51 17.97 -3.42 -1.67
C SER A 51 18.98 -4.48 -1.22
N CYS A 52 20.25 -4.27 -1.54
CA CYS A 52 21.33 -5.21 -1.21
C CYS A 52 21.38 -5.59 0.30
N PRO A 53 21.19 -4.66 1.27
CA PRO A 53 21.03 -4.99 2.69
C PRO A 53 19.80 -5.86 3.02
N VAL A 54 18.65 -5.59 2.39
CA VAL A 54 17.45 -6.42 2.56
C VAL A 54 17.69 -7.82 2.00
N THR A 55 18.33 -7.95 0.83
CA THR A 55 18.69 -9.25 0.26
C THR A 55 19.62 -10.04 1.18
N ASP A 56 20.64 -9.40 1.77
CA ASP A 56 21.59 -10.06 2.68
C ASP A 56 20.89 -10.67 3.91
N ILE A 57 19.96 -9.92 4.52
CA ILE A 57 19.26 -10.39 5.72
C ILE A 57 18.17 -11.41 5.37
N ALA A 58 17.43 -11.20 4.27
CA ALA A 58 16.47 -12.18 3.79
C ALA A 58 17.15 -13.53 3.51
N VAL A 59 18.30 -13.55 2.82
CA VAL A 59 19.06 -14.78 2.56
C VAL A 59 19.36 -15.54 3.85
N GLU A 60 19.74 -14.84 4.91
CA GLU A 60 20.02 -15.46 6.21
C GLU A 60 18.77 -15.95 6.94
N ILE A 61 17.69 -15.16 6.97
CA ILE A 61 16.41 -15.56 7.61
C ILE A 61 15.86 -16.81 6.92
N PHE A 62 15.80 -16.83 5.59
CA PHE A 62 15.29 -17.96 4.83
C PHE A 62 16.16 -19.23 4.99
N GLN A 63 17.50 -19.10 5.07
CA GLN A 63 18.38 -20.23 5.38
C GLN A 63 18.22 -20.73 6.84
N LYS A 64 17.89 -19.86 7.79
CA LYS A 64 17.60 -20.23 9.18
C LYS A 64 16.25 -20.92 9.32
N SER A 65 15.22 -20.43 8.62
CA SER A 65 13.87 -20.99 8.66
C SER A 65 13.74 -22.32 7.90
N ALA A 66 14.43 -22.48 6.77
CA ALA A 66 14.51 -23.74 6.02
C ALA A 66 15.96 -24.28 6.01
N PRO A 67 16.39 -25.01 7.05
CA PRO A 67 17.78 -25.44 7.25
C PRO A 67 18.24 -26.56 6.32
N SER A 68 17.38 -27.03 5.41
CA SER A 68 17.66 -28.11 4.47
C SER A 68 18.99 -27.88 3.70
N PRO A 69 19.86 -28.90 3.56
CA PRO A 69 21.12 -28.77 2.83
C PRO A 69 20.91 -28.68 1.31
N ILE A 70 19.74 -29.09 0.82
CA ILE A 70 19.38 -29.09 -0.60
C ILE A 70 18.99 -27.67 -1.02
N ARG A 71 19.53 -27.20 -2.15
CA ARG A 71 19.25 -25.87 -2.76
C ARG A 71 19.20 -24.70 -1.74
N LYS A 72 20.28 -24.51 -0.99
CA LYS A 72 20.39 -23.34 -0.10
C LYS A 72 20.27 -22.04 -0.88
N LEU A 73 19.42 -21.13 -0.41
CA LEU A 73 19.20 -19.82 -1.01
C LEU A 73 20.50 -19.02 -1.13
N GLN A 74 20.90 -18.65 -2.35
CA GLN A 74 22.08 -17.83 -2.60
C GLN A 74 21.70 -16.36 -2.85
N LYS A 75 22.52 -15.41 -2.36
CA LYS A 75 22.33 -13.97 -2.63
C LYS A 75 22.17 -13.63 -4.11
N LYS A 76 22.96 -14.27 -4.99
CA LYS A 76 22.86 -14.08 -6.45
C LYS A 76 21.51 -14.53 -7.02
N TYR A 77 20.90 -15.56 -6.45
CA TYR A 77 19.57 -16.04 -6.84
C TYR A 77 18.47 -15.15 -6.27
N ALA A 78 18.56 -14.79 -4.99
CA ALA A 78 17.61 -13.87 -4.35
C ALA A 78 17.54 -12.51 -5.07
N ALA A 79 18.70 -11.92 -5.41
CA ALA A 79 18.78 -10.66 -6.15
C ALA A 79 18.34 -10.79 -7.63
N HIS A 80 18.49 -11.97 -8.24
CA HIS A 80 17.97 -12.25 -9.58
C HIS A 80 16.45 -12.30 -9.56
N VAL A 81 15.87 -13.24 -8.80
CA VAL A 81 14.42 -13.40 -8.63
C VAL A 81 13.76 -12.08 -8.22
N SER A 82 14.37 -11.34 -7.30
CA SER A 82 13.86 -10.03 -6.87
C SER A 82 13.74 -8.98 -7.96
N ARG A 83 14.56 -9.04 -9.01
CA ARG A 83 14.55 -8.07 -10.11
C ARG A 83 13.72 -8.57 -11.29
N GLU A 84 13.80 -9.86 -11.62
CA GLU A 84 13.01 -10.41 -12.74
C GLU A 84 11.51 -10.56 -12.40
N ALA A 85 11.15 -10.62 -11.10
CA ALA A 85 9.75 -10.69 -10.61
C ALA A 85 9.32 -9.45 -9.79
N CYS A 86 9.95 -8.29 -10.06
CA CYS A 86 9.57 -6.97 -9.52
C CYS A 86 9.23 -6.92 -8.01
N ILE A 87 10.03 -7.59 -7.15
CA ILE A 87 9.65 -7.83 -5.75
C ILE A 87 9.75 -6.56 -4.90
N SER A 88 8.59 -6.02 -4.55
CA SER A 88 8.45 -4.85 -3.68
C SER A 88 8.79 -5.13 -2.21
N PRO A 89 9.14 -4.10 -1.40
CA PRO A 89 9.41 -4.28 0.03
C PRO A 89 8.18 -4.81 0.77
N CYS A 90 6.96 -4.44 0.35
CA CYS A 90 5.72 -4.89 0.98
C CYS A 90 5.54 -6.42 0.82
N ALA A 91 5.81 -6.97 -0.37
CA ALA A 91 5.77 -8.41 -0.60
C ALA A 91 6.78 -9.15 0.29
N MET A 92 8.00 -8.61 0.45
CA MET A 92 9.01 -9.17 1.36
C MET A 92 8.54 -9.18 2.83
N MET A 93 7.91 -8.11 3.34
CA MET A 93 7.43 -8.10 4.73
C MET A 93 6.30 -9.13 4.95
N LEU A 94 5.34 -9.21 4.03
CA LEU A 94 4.27 -10.23 4.10
C LEU A 94 4.82 -11.65 4.05
N ALA A 95 5.77 -11.92 3.14
CA ALA A 95 6.41 -13.22 3.05
C ALA A 95 7.17 -13.61 4.33
N LEU A 96 7.79 -12.65 5.02
CA LEU A 96 8.40 -12.85 6.33
C LEU A 96 7.34 -13.14 7.43
N VAL A 97 6.20 -12.44 7.44
CA VAL A 97 5.05 -12.79 8.31
C VAL A 97 4.57 -14.22 8.05
N TYR A 98 4.47 -14.64 6.77
CA TYR A 98 4.04 -15.99 6.40
C TYR A 98 5.00 -17.08 6.90
N ILE A 99 6.30 -16.82 6.88
CA ILE A 99 7.32 -17.73 7.41
C ILE A 99 7.27 -17.80 8.92
N GLU A 100 7.03 -16.68 9.61
CA GLU A 100 6.85 -16.67 11.06
C GLU A 100 5.60 -17.47 11.48
N ARG A 101 4.49 -17.33 10.73
CA ARG A 101 3.28 -18.14 10.93
C ARG A 101 3.54 -19.63 10.69
N LEU A 102 4.25 -19.99 9.62
CA LEU A 102 4.67 -21.37 9.34
C LEU A 102 5.59 -21.93 10.44
N ARG A 103 6.45 -21.12 11.04
CA ARG A 103 7.36 -21.52 12.13
C ARG A 103 6.61 -22.02 13.36
N HIS A 104 5.45 -21.42 13.67
CA HIS A 104 4.61 -21.84 14.80
C HIS A 104 3.57 -22.89 14.44
N ARG A 105 2.99 -22.87 13.23
CA ARG A 105 1.93 -23.82 12.83
C ARG A 105 2.44 -25.12 12.19
N ASN A 106 3.47 -25.06 11.34
CA ASN A 106 3.90 -26.19 10.52
C ASN A 106 5.45 -26.26 10.37
N PRO A 107 6.18 -26.52 11.48
CA PRO A 107 7.64 -26.64 11.45
C PRO A 107 8.12 -27.86 10.64
N GLU A 108 7.27 -28.88 10.42
CA GLU A 108 7.59 -30.01 9.56
C GLU A 108 7.71 -29.62 8.09
N TYR A 109 6.87 -28.72 7.59
CA TYR A 109 6.96 -28.22 6.21
C TYR A 109 8.29 -27.50 5.97
N LEU A 110 8.71 -26.66 6.92
CA LEU A 110 9.98 -25.92 6.88
C LEU A 110 11.23 -26.83 6.87
N GLN A 111 11.15 -28.04 7.43
CA GLN A 111 12.23 -29.04 7.34
C GLN A 111 12.29 -29.75 5.97
N LYS A 112 11.16 -29.80 5.24
CA LYS A 112 11.02 -30.54 3.97
C LYS A 112 11.32 -29.68 2.75
N ILE A 113 10.98 -28.40 2.77
CA ILE A 113 11.25 -27.45 1.67
C ILE A 113 12.71 -26.94 1.68
N SER A 114 13.23 -26.55 0.51
CA SER A 114 14.52 -25.86 0.40
C SER A 114 14.37 -24.36 0.69
N SER A 115 15.44 -23.69 1.10
CA SER A 115 15.40 -22.23 1.29
C SER A 115 15.29 -21.45 -0.04
N SER A 116 15.70 -22.00 -1.19
CA SER A 116 15.44 -21.35 -2.49
C SER A 116 13.98 -21.40 -2.91
N ASP A 117 13.35 -22.56 -2.71
CA ASP A 117 11.98 -22.80 -3.17
C ASP A 117 10.99 -22.13 -2.19
N LEU A 118 11.29 -22.12 -0.88
CA LEU A 118 10.55 -21.33 0.12
C LEU A 118 10.60 -19.82 -0.16
N PHE A 119 11.76 -19.29 -0.57
CA PHE A 119 11.91 -17.88 -0.97
C PHE A 119 11.08 -17.55 -2.21
N LEU A 120 11.17 -18.36 -3.25
CA LEU A 120 10.40 -18.12 -4.46
C LEU A 120 8.89 -18.12 -4.17
N ILE A 121 8.41 -19.12 -3.43
CA ILE A 121 6.97 -19.31 -3.25
C ILE A 121 6.34 -18.34 -2.24
N SER A 122 7.04 -17.96 -1.16
CA SER A 122 6.48 -17.00 -0.21
C SER A 122 6.41 -15.60 -0.79
N MET A 123 7.39 -15.20 -1.63
CA MET A 123 7.34 -13.95 -2.38
C MET A 123 6.23 -13.96 -3.43
N MET A 124 6.05 -15.06 -4.16
CA MET A 124 4.99 -15.21 -5.17
C MET A 124 3.60 -15.07 -4.53
N VAL A 125 3.34 -15.80 -3.45
CA VAL A 125 2.06 -15.75 -2.73
C VAL A 125 1.83 -14.39 -2.07
N ALA A 126 2.87 -13.74 -1.54
CA ALA A 126 2.76 -12.38 -1.00
C ALA A 126 2.48 -11.32 -2.09
N SER A 127 3.05 -11.49 -3.29
CA SER A 127 2.82 -10.58 -4.42
C SER A 127 1.41 -10.75 -4.96
N LYS A 128 0.95 -11.99 -5.21
CA LYS A 128 -0.44 -12.29 -5.58
C LYS A 128 -1.50 -11.90 -4.53
N TYR A 129 -1.08 -11.66 -3.28
CA TYR A 129 -1.97 -11.15 -2.24
C TYR A 129 -2.06 -9.61 -2.24
N LEU A 130 -1.07 -8.93 -2.83
CA LEU A 130 -1.03 -7.47 -2.98
C LEU A 130 -1.61 -6.98 -4.31
N TYR A 131 -1.42 -7.76 -5.39
CA TYR A 131 -1.78 -7.42 -6.76
C TYR A 131 -2.91 -8.33 -7.25
N ASP A 132 -4.00 -7.74 -7.78
CA ASP A 132 -5.28 -8.40 -8.10
C ASP A 132 -5.45 -8.62 -9.61
N GLU A 133 -6.40 -9.48 -10.03
CA GLU A 133 -6.69 -9.71 -11.46
C GLU A 133 -7.19 -8.41 -12.12
N GLY A 134 -6.49 -7.95 -13.17
CA GLY A 134 -6.84 -6.77 -13.96
C GLY A 134 -6.19 -5.45 -13.52
N GLU A 135 -5.23 -5.46 -12.60
CA GLU A 135 -4.27 -4.35 -12.42
C GLU A 135 -3.09 -4.52 -13.40
N GLU A 136 -2.31 -3.45 -13.66
CA GLU A 136 -1.14 -3.52 -14.56
C GLU A 136 0.03 -4.36 -14.00
N GLU A 137 -0.02 -4.71 -12.72
CA GLU A 137 0.97 -5.52 -11.98
C GLU A 137 0.45 -6.94 -11.64
N GLU A 138 -0.51 -7.49 -12.40
CA GLU A 138 -0.97 -8.89 -12.30
C GLU A 138 0.18 -9.88 -12.60
N VAL A 139 0.32 -10.99 -11.85
CA VAL A 139 1.49 -11.90 -11.94
C VAL A 139 1.15 -13.39 -11.98
N PHE A 140 1.68 -14.10 -12.97
CA PHE A 140 1.35 -15.49 -13.30
C PHE A 140 2.43 -16.52 -12.89
N ASN A 141 2.04 -17.80 -12.77
CA ASN A 141 2.93 -18.87 -12.28
C ASN A 141 4.04 -19.26 -13.25
N ASP A 142 3.87 -19.00 -14.55
CA ASP A 142 4.89 -19.21 -15.57
C ASP A 142 5.93 -18.07 -15.59
N GLU A 143 5.54 -16.85 -15.26
CA GLU A 143 6.46 -15.72 -15.05
C GLU A 143 7.35 -15.94 -13.81
N TRP A 144 6.74 -16.31 -12.68
CA TRP A 144 7.49 -16.72 -11.48
C TRP A 144 8.34 -17.98 -11.70
N GLY A 145 7.84 -18.91 -12.54
CA GLY A 145 8.62 -20.04 -13.04
C GLY A 145 9.86 -19.62 -13.82
N ALA A 146 9.73 -18.66 -14.75
CA ALA A 146 10.85 -18.11 -15.52
C ALA A 146 11.86 -17.38 -14.63
N ALA A 147 11.40 -16.52 -13.71
CA ALA A 147 12.25 -15.79 -12.77
C ALA A 147 13.03 -16.73 -11.83
N GLY A 148 12.36 -17.77 -11.30
CA GLY A 148 12.95 -18.82 -10.44
C GLY A 148 13.69 -19.94 -11.18
N LYS A 149 13.55 -20.02 -12.52
CA LYS A 149 14.08 -21.10 -13.38
C LYS A 149 13.56 -22.49 -13.00
N LEU A 150 12.26 -22.56 -12.68
CA LEU A 150 11.49 -23.77 -12.43
C LEU A 150 10.38 -23.91 -13.47
N ASP A 151 9.91 -25.13 -13.69
CA ASP A 151 8.74 -25.37 -14.55
C ASP A 151 7.43 -25.02 -13.83
N VAL A 152 6.42 -24.63 -14.61
CA VAL A 152 5.10 -24.20 -14.10
C VAL A 152 4.41 -25.27 -13.25
N LYS A 153 4.65 -26.58 -13.51
CA LYS A 153 4.04 -27.65 -12.71
C LYS A 153 4.68 -27.74 -11.33
N THR A 154 6.00 -27.57 -11.24
CA THR A 154 6.72 -27.42 -9.96
C THR A 154 6.23 -26.18 -9.20
N ILE A 155 6.03 -25.03 -9.87
CA ILE A 155 5.47 -23.83 -9.22
C ILE A 155 4.07 -24.09 -8.66
N ASN A 156 3.14 -24.60 -9.48
CA ASN A 156 1.77 -24.92 -9.05
C ASN A 156 1.76 -25.88 -7.84
N ASN A 157 2.63 -26.90 -7.85
CA ASN A 157 2.77 -27.85 -6.74
C ASN A 157 3.35 -27.18 -5.48
N LEU A 158 4.34 -26.30 -5.62
CA LEU A 158 4.87 -25.54 -4.48
C LEU A 158 3.80 -24.60 -3.89
N GLU A 159 3.02 -23.92 -4.73
CA GLU A 159 1.94 -23.01 -4.34
C GLU A 159 0.86 -23.73 -3.53
N MET A 160 0.28 -24.80 -4.07
CA MET A 160 -0.74 -25.60 -3.37
C MET A 160 -0.20 -26.13 -2.03
N ASN A 161 1.05 -26.60 -1.99
CA ASN A 161 1.65 -27.10 -0.75
C ASN A 161 1.93 -26.00 0.27
N PHE A 162 2.34 -24.79 -0.16
CA PHE A 162 2.56 -23.64 0.72
C PHE A 162 1.25 -23.11 1.29
N LEU A 163 0.23 -22.91 0.44
CA LEU A 163 -1.10 -22.45 0.84
C LEU A 163 -1.78 -23.42 1.80
N ASN A 164 -1.65 -24.72 1.57
CA ASN A 164 -2.12 -25.76 2.50
C ASN A 164 -1.32 -25.74 3.82
N ALA A 165 0.01 -25.57 3.77
CA ALA A 165 0.86 -25.55 4.97
C ALA A 165 0.62 -24.34 5.89
N ILE A 166 0.17 -23.20 5.33
CA ILE A 166 -0.24 -22.00 6.09
C ILE A 166 -1.77 -21.92 6.31
N GLU A 167 -2.51 -23.00 6.04
CA GLU A 167 -3.96 -23.09 6.24
C GLU A 167 -4.76 -21.96 5.54
N TRP A 168 -4.27 -21.53 4.37
CA TRP A 168 -4.79 -20.40 3.58
C TRP A 168 -4.83 -19.05 4.34
N SER A 169 -4.08 -18.94 5.45
CA SER A 169 -4.09 -17.79 6.37
C SER A 169 -3.21 -16.63 5.89
N LEU A 170 -3.57 -16.05 4.73
CA LEU A 170 -2.83 -14.98 4.05
C LEU A 170 -3.11 -13.56 4.60
N PHE A 171 -4.27 -13.34 5.21
CA PHE A 171 -4.64 -12.04 5.78
C PHE A 171 -3.66 -11.63 6.89
N THR A 172 -3.05 -10.47 6.75
CA THR A 172 -2.02 -9.96 7.66
C THR A 172 -2.52 -8.70 8.37
N GLU A 173 -2.46 -8.70 9.70
CA GLU A 173 -2.81 -7.52 10.48
C GLU A 173 -1.71 -6.43 10.36
N PRO A 174 -2.05 -5.14 10.46
CA PRO A 174 -1.04 -4.08 10.38
C PRO A 174 0.08 -4.23 11.42
N ASN A 175 -0.24 -4.77 12.60
CA ASN A 175 0.72 -4.99 13.68
C ASN A 175 1.79 -6.02 13.27
N ASP A 176 1.38 -7.21 12.79
CA ASP A 176 2.29 -8.25 12.25
C ASP A 176 3.27 -7.68 11.23
N PHE A 177 2.75 -6.84 10.31
CA PHE A 177 3.55 -6.19 9.26
C PHE A 177 4.56 -5.19 9.83
N PHE A 178 4.13 -4.32 10.77
CA PHE A 178 5.01 -3.32 11.36
C PHE A 178 6.04 -3.93 12.31
N ASP A 179 5.72 -5.01 13.04
CA ASP A 179 6.68 -5.72 13.88
C ASP A 179 7.79 -6.38 13.04
N ILE A 180 7.44 -7.00 11.92
CA ILE A 180 8.43 -7.52 10.95
C ILE A 180 9.26 -6.40 10.33
N LEU A 181 8.65 -5.26 9.97
CA LEU A 181 9.39 -4.10 9.47
C LEU A 181 10.37 -3.55 10.52
N ASN A 182 9.94 -3.39 11.78
CA ASN A 182 10.78 -2.92 12.89
C ASN A 182 11.99 -3.85 13.12
N GLN A 183 11.77 -5.18 13.07
CA GLN A 183 12.83 -6.19 13.19
C GLN A 183 13.84 -6.13 12.03
N LEU A 184 13.36 -5.94 10.79
CA LEU A 184 14.21 -5.83 9.62
C LEU A 184 15.00 -4.51 9.60
N GLU A 185 14.36 -3.38 9.91
CA GLU A 185 15.01 -2.08 10.03
C GLU A 185 16.13 -2.11 11.08
N THR A 186 15.88 -2.69 12.26
CA THR A 186 16.91 -2.91 13.28
C THR A 186 18.07 -3.73 12.70
N SER A 187 17.77 -4.89 12.10
CA SER A 187 18.77 -5.81 11.57
C SER A 187 19.65 -5.16 10.49
N ILE A 188 19.10 -4.23 9.72
CA ILE A 188 19.86 -3.41 8.75
C ILE A 188 20.72 -2.36 9.48
N ALA A 189 20.12 -1.59 10.40
CA ALA A 189 20.80 -0.52 11.13
C ALA A 189 22.05 -1.02 11.87
N GLU A 190 21.92 -2.15 12.60
CA GLU A 190 23.04 -2.82 13.27
C GLU A 190 24.13 -3.25 12.28
N ARG A 191 23.75 -4.01 11.24
CA ARG A 191 24.72 -4.59 10.29
C ARG A 191 25.44 -3.55 9.46
N GLN A 192 24.73 -2.53 8.96
CA GLN A 192 25.37 -1.46 8.19
C GLN A 192 26.19 -0.55 9.11
N GLY A 193 25.74 -0.27 10.34
CA GLY A 193 26.53 0.44 11.35
C GLY A 193 27.86 -0.24 11.64
N MET A 194 27.82 -1.50 12.07
CA MET A 194 29.00 -2.30 12.37
C MET A 194 29.93 -2.49 11.15
N LYS A 195 29.36 -2.73 9.95
CA LYS A 195 30.15 -2.91 8.71
C LYS A 195 30.88 -1.64 8.27
N ARG A 196 30.37 -0.44 8.60
CA ARG A 196 31.04 0.85 8.34
C ARG A 196 31.96 1.29 9.48
N GLY A 197 31.81 0.70 10.67
CA GLY A 197 32.45 1.18 11.90
C GLY A 197 31.78 2.42 12.52
N TRP A 198 30.65 2.88 11.97
CA TRP A 198 29.90 4.05 12.46
C TRP A 198 28.42 3.99 12.03
N PHE A 199 27.55 4.60 12.84
CA PHE A 199 26.11 4.64 12.65
C PHE A 199 25.66 6.00 12.12
N THR A 200 24.74 6.04 11.17
CA THR A 200 24.10 7.29 10.72
C THR A 200 23.05 7.74 11.74
N TYR A 201 22.61 9.00 11.63
CA TYR A 201 21.45 9.49 12.37
C TYR A 201 20.20 8.60 12.16
N THR A 202 19.99 8.09 10.93
CA THR A 202 18.88 7.15 10.64
C THR A 202 19.00 5.87 11.45
N ASP A 203 20.19 5.25 11.45
CA ASP A 203 20.42 3.99 12.16
C ASP A 203 20.25 4.19 13.68
N LEU A 204 20.78 5.30 14.22
CA LEU A 204 20.61 5.65 15.63
C LEU A 204 19.13 5.85 15.98
N CYS A 205 18.32 6.53 15.16
CA CYS A 205 16.87 6.63 15.42
C CYS A 205 16.20 5.25 15.48
N VAL A 206 16.49 4.35 14.54
CA VAL A 206 15.93 2.98 14.51
C VAL A 206 16.31 2.20 15.77
N LEU A 207 17.56 2.29 16.22
CA LEU A 207 18.02 1.59 17.43
C LEU A 207 17.42 2.21 18.70
N LEU A 208 17.30 3.54 18.77
CA LEU A 208 16.72 4.26 19.91
C LEU A 208 15.20 4.06 20.06
N GLU A 209 14.50 3.74 18.97
CA GLU A 209 13.09 3.33 19.00
C GLU A 209 12.88 1.96 19.67
N GLN A 210 13.93 1.16 19.87
CA GLN A 210 13.81 -0.10 20.60
C GLN A 210 13.68 0.10 22.12
N SER A 211 12.81 -0.71 22.72
CA SER A 211 12.58 -0.77 24.17
C SER A 211 13.87 -1.04 24.97
N ALA A 212 14.79 -1.87 24.46
CA ALA A 212 16.07 -2.16 25.12
C ALA A 212 16.98 -0.92 25.24
N TRP A 213 17.11 -0.13 24.17
CA TRP A 213 17.91 1.10 24.17
C TRP A 213 17.25 2.20 25.00
N SER A 214 15.93 2.33 24.93
CA SER A 214 15.14 3.23 25.79
C SER A 214 15.31 2.91 27.29
N GLN A 215 15.26 1.62 27.66
CA GLN A 215 15.54 1.15 29.03
C GLN A 215 16.99 1.43 29.45
N ALA A 216 17.97 1.15 28.59
CA ALA A 216 19.39 1.41 28.87
C ALA A 216 19.67 2.90 29.11
N LEU A 217 19.16 3.78 28.25
CA LEU A 217 19.27 5.24 28.42
C LEU A 217 18.53 5.74 29.67
N THR A 218 17.36 5.19 29.96
CA THR A 218 16.62 5.50 31.19
C THR A 218 17.43 5.12 32.44
N ALA A 219 18.08 3.95 32.43
CA ALA A 219 18.96 3.53 33.52
C ALA A 219 20.18 4.47 33.66
N ILE A 220 20.86 4.80 32.55
CA ILE A 220 21.99 5.75 32.53
C ILE A 220 21.57 7.13 33.07
N TYR A 221 20.42 7.64 32.65
CA TYR A 221 19.86 8.90 33.14
C TYR A 221 19.54 8.86 34.65
N GLN A 222 18.96 7.76 35.14
CA GLN A 222 18.76 7.56 36.58
C GLN A 222 20.08 7.52 37.35
N HIS A 223 21.12 6.87 36.83
CA HIS A 223 22.46 6.87 37.45
C HIS A 223 23.09 8.27 37.46
N PHE A 224 23.02 9.01 36.35
CA PHE A 224 23.52 10.40 36.29
C PHE A 224 22.78 11.33 37.24
N THR A 225 21.45 11.18 37.35
CA THR A 225 20.62 11.93 38.31
C THR A 225 21.02 11.61 39.75
N LYS A 226 21.18 10.33 40.11
CA LYS A 226 21.64 9.90 41.45
C LYS A 226 23.00 10.51 41.82
N VAL A 227 23.97 10.48 40.89
CA VAL A 227 25.30 11.08 41.10
C VAL A 227 25.19 12.61 41.27
N THR A 228 24.40 13.28 40.44
CA THR A 228 24.19 14.73 40.51
C THR A 228 23.55 15.15 41.84
N CYS A 229 22.54 14.42 42.32
CA CYS A 229 21.93 14.66 43.63
C CYS A 229 22.90 14.44 44.80
N MET A 230 23.75 13.40 44.75
CA MET A 230 24.77 13.15 45.77
C MET A 230 25.81 14.27 45.81
N LEU A 231 26.32 14.71 44.66
CA LEU A 231 27.25 15.83 44.56
C LEU A 231 26.63 17.15 45.06
N GLY A 232 25.36 17.41 44.74
CA GLY A 232 24.62 18.55 45.25
C GLY A 232 24.44 18.53 46.78
N LEU A 233 24.19 17.36 47.37
CA LEU A 233 24.07 17.20 48.82
C LEU A 233 25.41 17.37 49.55
N VAL A 234 26.51 16.85 48.99
CA VAL A 234 27.87 17.10 49.49
C VAL A 234 28.22 18.59 49.40
N TYR A 235 27.87 19.26 48.30
CA TYR A 235 28.09 20.71 48.16
C TYR A 235 27.31 21.50 49.21
N LEU A 236 26.00 21.29 49.33
CA LEU A 236 25.14 21.98 50.29
C LEU A 236 25.57 21.74 51.75
N THR A 237 25.96 20.51 52.11
CA THR A 237 26.46 20.22 53.47
C THR A 237 27.82 20.87 53.74
N SER A 238 28.71 20.95 52.74
CA SER A 238 29.99 21.67 52.89
C SER A 238 29.78 23.18 53.10
N VAL A 239 28.85 23.80 52.36
CA VAL A 239 28.50 25.22 52.51
C VAL A 239 27.84 25.47 53.87
N ALA A 240 26.93 24.61 54.31
CA ALA A 240 26.33 24.70 55.65
C ALA A 240 27.38 24.55 56.76
N GLY A 241 28.38 23.68 56.59
CA GLY A 241 29.52 23.53 57.50
C GLY A 241 30.40 24.78 57.57
N LEU A 242 30.67 25.44 56.44
CA LEU A 242 31.39 26.72 56.39
C LEU A 242 30.61 27.84 57.09
N ILE A 243 29.30 27.92 56.87
CA ILE A 243 28.43 28.89 57.55
C ILE A 243 28.43 28.63 59.07
N ALA A 244 28.20 27.38 59.50
CA ALA A 244 28.16 27.02 60.91
C ALA A 244 29.49 27.28 61.64
N THR A 245 30.63 26.91 61.03
CA THR A 245 31.96 27.19 61.60
C THR A 245 32.24 28.68 61.68
N SER A 246 31.83 29.49 60.69
CA SER A 246 31.93 30.95 60.76
C SER A 246 31.09 31.55 61.89
N ALA A 247 29.88 31.03 62.13
CA ALA A 247 28.98 31.49 63.19
C ALA A 247 29.52 31.13 64.60
N VAL A 248 30.10 29.93 64.76
CA VAL A 248 30.77 29.52 66.01
C VAL A 248 32.01 30.38 66.27
N LEU A 249 32.83 30.66 65.26
CA LEU A 249 33.97 31.59 65.38
C LEU A 249 33.51 33.01 65.76
N HIS A 250 32.41 33.49 65.19
CA HIS A 250 31.83 34.78 65.56
C HIS A 250 31.33 34.83 67.01
N GLN A 251 30.66 33.77 67.49
CA GLN A 251 30.26 33.66 68.90
C GLN A 251 31.47 33.60 69.85
N LEU A 252 32.50 32.82 69.53
CA LEU A 252 33.74 32.77 70.32
C LEU A 252 34.48 34.11 70.33
N SER A 253 34.46 34.85 69.22
CA SER A 253 34.98 36.22 69.15
C SER A 253 34.20 37.20 70.04
N LEU A 254 32.87 37.09 70.07
CA LEU A 254 32.01 37.88 70.95
C LEU A 254 32.25 37.54 72.43
N SER A 255 32.36 36.26 72.80
CA SER A 255 32.73 35.85 74.16
C SER A 255 34.09 36.40 74.59
N ARG A 256 35.07 36.46 73.68
CA ARG A 256 36.40 37.04 73.94
C ARG A 256 36.37 38.57 74.08
N SER A 257 35.33 39.25 73.59
CA SER A 257 35.10 40.68 73.82
C SER A 257 34.48 40.99 75.19
N GLY A 258 34.10 39.99 75.98
CA GLY A 258 33.40 40.15 77.26
C GLY A 258 34.27 40.36 78.50
N GLN A 259 35.61 40.31 78.39
CA GLN A 259 36.53 40.38 79.54
C GLN A 259 37.71 41.35 79.33
N SER A 260 37.45 42.66 79.42
CA SER A 260 38.47 43.65 79.82
C SER A 260 37.82 44.97 80.24
N PHE A 261 37.78 45.26 81.55
CA PHE A 261 37.42 46.59 82.05
C PHE A 261 38.17 46.93 83.35
N LEU A 262 38.55 48.22 83.45
CA LEU A 262 39.10 48.96 84.60
C LEU A 262 40.64 48.94 84.83
N PRO A 263 41.22 50.03 85.41
CA PRO A 263 42.62 50.44 85.21
C PRO A 263 43.29 50.89 86.54
N PRO A 264 44.22 51.88 86.58
CA PRO A 264 45.46 52.11 85.82
C PRO A 264 46.72 51.94 86.74
N PRO A 265 47.93 52.23 86.24
CA PRO A 265 49.04 52.67 87.09
C PRO A 265 49.45 54.14 86.79
N LEU A 266 49.83 54.89 87.83
CA LEU A 266 50.47 56.20 87.70
C LEU A 266 51.92 56.14 88.25
N ALA A 267 52.77 57.00 87.70
CA ALA A 267 54.20 57.22 87.92
C ALA A 267 54.84 56.85 89.28
N ILE A 268 56.11 56.42 89.20
CA ILE A 268 57.26 57.00 89.94
C ILE A 268 58.54 56.78 89.09
N SER A 269 59.59 57.60 89.29
CA SER A 269 60.75 57.75 88.39
C SER A 269 62.09 57.35 89.02
N THR A 270 63.19 57.50 88.26
CA THR A 270 64.62 57.60 88.69
C THR A 270 65.30 56.30 89.20
N ALA A 271 66.60 56.03 88.96
CA ALA A 271 67.64 56.74 88.18
C ALA A 271 68.83 55.81 87.78
N HIS A 272 69.73 56.32 86.91
CA HIS A 272 71.17 56.01 86.60
C HIS A 272 71.83 54.68 87.09
N ILE A 273 72.78 54.03 86.37
CA ILE A 273 74.14 54.44 85.92
C ILE A 273 74.56 53.46 84.76
N GLN A 274 75.03 53.90 83.57
CA GLN A 274 76.46 53.97 83.11
C GLN A 274 77.31 52.67 83.27
N THR A 275 78.24 52.21 82.39
CA THR A 275 78.61 52.42 80.96
C THR A 275 79.77 51.48 80.57
N SER A 276 79.80 50.92 79.34
CA SER A 276 81.03 50.60 78.53
C SER A 276 81.97 49.44 79.01
N ASN A 277 82.86 48.81 78.22
CA ASN A 277 83.14 48.80 76.76
C ASN A 277 84.07 47.64 76.29
N LEU A 278 84.22 47.49 74.95
CA LEU A 278 85.37 46.95 74.16
C LEU A 278 85.66 45.42 74.01
N ASN A 279 85.51 44.96 72.76
CA ASN A 279 86.35 44.15 71.82
C ASN A 279 87.49 43.23 72.39
N SER A 280 87.92 42.13 71.73
CA SER A 280 88.04 41.79 70.28
C SER A 280 88.05 40.23 70.09
N ASP A 281 88.24 39.56 68.93
CA ASP A 281 88.53 39.91 67.51
C ASP A 281 88.02 38.79 66.54
N ALA A 282 88.66 38.54 65.38
CA ALA A 282 88.32 37.51 64.35
C ALA A 282 89.60 36.70 63.92
N PRO A 283 89.91 36.31 62.64
CA PRO A 283 89.29 36.50 61.29
C PRO A 283 88.17 35.45 60.98
N SER A 284 87.63 35.17 59.77
CA SER A 284 87.90 35.49 58.34
C SER A 284 86.56 35.58 57.53
N GLU A 285 86.41 35.69 56.19
CA GLU A 285 87.38 35.72 55.05
C GLU A 285 86.90 36.53 53.80
N ALA A 286 86.26 35.88 52.81
CA ALA A 286 86.20 36.30 51.39
C ALA A 286 85.01 35.64 50.64
N GLN A 287 84.45 36.12 49.50
CA GLN A 287 84.68 37.31 48.65
C GLN A 287 83.44 37.64 47.73
N ARG A 288 83.48 38.76 46.98
CA ARG A 288 82.51 39.30 45.96
C ARG A 288 83.18 40.46 45.16
N PRO A 289 82.58 41.21 44.18
CA PRO A 289 81.32 41.05 43.40
C PRO A 289 81.59 40.74 41.89
N PRO A 290 81.70 41.62 40.83
CA PRO A 290 81.22 43.00 40.50
C PRO A 290 80.53 43.20 39.08
N CYS A 291 79.76 44.31 38.89
CA CYS A 291 79.61 45.15 37.64
C CYS A 291 78.99 44.54 36.32
N CYS A 292 78.51 45.24 35.25
CA CYS A 292 78.23 46.65 34.80
C CYS A 292 77.48 46.63 33.41
N VAL A 293 76.94 47.67 32.71
CA VAL A 293 76.28 48.99 33.00
C VAL A 293 75.71 49.66 31.68
N LEU A 294 74.73 50.60 31.75
CA LEU A 294 74.24 51.56 30.66
C LEU A 294 73.53 50.97 29.38
N ALA A 295 72.75 51.68 28.51
CA ALA A 295 72.20 53.07 28.44
C ALA A 295 71.00 53.28 27.45
N ASN A 296 69.99 54.09 27.85
CA ASN A 296 69.34 55.26 27.18
C ASN A 296 68.64 55.23 25.76
N LYS A 297 67.68 56.18 25.56
CA LYS A 297 66.97 56.66 24.32
C LYS A 297 65.86 55.78 23.68
N SER A 298 64.95 56.27 22.81
CA SER A 298 64.09 57.50 22.81
C SER A 298 63.13 57.53 21.59
N LEU A 299 61.82 57.79 21.79
CA LEU A 299 60.76 58.30 20.87
C LEU A 299 60.49 57.70 19.46
N ASP A 300 59.18 57.49 19.20
CA ASP A 300 58.35 57.91 18.04
C ASP A 300 57.75 56.95 16.96
N ARG A 301 56.46 57.25 16.69
CA ARG A 301 55.51 57.02 15.55
C ARG A 301 55.48 55.80 14.58
N GLN A 302 54.28 55.20 14.56
CA GLN A 302 53.40 54.83 13.40
C GLN A 302 53.81 53.83 12.30
N GLY A 303 53.04 52.73 12.20
CA GLY A 303 52.43 52.27 10.92
C GLY A 303 52.77 50.86 10.41
N GLY A 304 51.75 50.12 9.91
CA GLY A 304 51.92 49.09 8.86
C GLY A 304 51.87 47.58 9.23
N VAL A 305 50.69 46.96 9.02
CA VAL A 305 50.45 45.70 8.23
C VAL A 305 51.31 44.41 8.44
N PHE A 306 50.60 43.30 8.65
CA PHE A 306 50.92 41.84 8.48
C PHE A 306 51.97 41.10 9.37
N GLN A 307 51.40 40.18 10.18
CA GLN A 307 51.69 38.73 10.28
C GLN A 307 52.94 38.15 11.03
N LYS A 308 52.61 37.45 12.14
CA LYS A 308 53.16 36.18 12.71
C LYS A 308 54.48 36.13 13.51
N ASP A 309 54.35 35.42 14.66
CA ASP A 309 55.31 34.54 15.37
C ASP A 309 56.62 35.16 15.95
N SER A 310 57.11 34.87 17.18
CA SER A 310 56.61 34.00 18.27
C SER A 310 57.42 34.08 19.61
N PHE A 311 56.72 34.08 20.77
CA PHE A 311 57.13 33.64 22.16
C PHE A 311 58.38 34.25 22.88
N PRO A 312 58.59 34.07 24.22
CA PRO A 312 57.73 33.69 25.38
C PRO A 312 57.66 34.89 26.41
N PRO A 313 57.74 34.82 27.79
CA PRO A 313 57.49 33.80 28.83
C PRO A 313 56.63 34.28 30.07
N SER A 314 56.72 33.55 31.20
CA SER A 314 56.46 33.82 32.65
C SER A 314 56.18 35.26 33.16
N SER A 315 55.41 35.51 34.24
CA SER A 315 54.51 34.73 35.14
C SER A 315 53.80 35.72 36.11
N SER A 316 52.71 35.49 36.86
CA SER A 316 52.02 34.28 37.37
C SER A 316 50.57 34.59 37.84
N GLN A 317 49.73 33.55 38.03
CA GLN A 317 48.46 33.52 38.83
C GLN A 317 47.25 34.36 38.36
N THR A 318 45.99 33.90 38.43
CA THR A 318 45.43 32.52 38.36
C THR A 318 43.95 32.61 37.92
N SER A 319 43.43 31.60 37.21
CA SER A 319 42.09 31.65 36.56
C SER A 319 40.97 30.97 37.36
N ILE A 320 39.74 31.43 37.14
CA ILE A 320 38.47 30.70 37.40
C ILE A 320 37.76 30.51 36.05
N PHE A 321 36.93 29.47 35.91
CA PHE A 321 36.18 29.05 34.69
C PHE A 321 36.95 28.33 33.57
N CYS A 322 37.43 27.11 33.81
CA CYS A 322 37.68 26.07 32.77
C CYS A 322 37.52 24.65 33.35
N LEU A 323 36.31 24.09 33.43
CA LEU A 323 36.07 22.73 33.99
C LEU A 323 34.90 21.93 33.34
N TRP A 324 34.74 21.98 32.02
CA TRP A 324 33.86 21.03 31.28
C TRP A 324 34.57 20.55 30.00
N GLY A 325 35.46 19.57 30.15
CA GLY A 325 36.32 19.12 29.03
C GLY A 325 37.22 17.92 29.33
N SER A 326 36.80 16.97 30.19
CA SER A 326 37.59 15.76 30.52
C SER A 326 36.70 14.62 31.06
N LEU A 327 35.85 14.03 30.21
CA LEU A 327 35.08 12.81 30.58
C LEU A 327 34.87 11.79 29.44
N LEU A 328 35.36 12.07 28.23
CA LEU A 328 35.18 11.20 27.03
C LEU A 328 36.50 10.65 26.46
N ALA A 329 37.53 10.54 27.29
CA ALA A 329 38.89 10.13 26.89
C ALA A 329 39.43 8.92 27.69
N SER A 330 38.55 8.13 28.31
CA SER A 330 38.95 7.00 29.20
C SER A 330 38.11 5.72 29.03
N ILE A 331 37.49 5.53 27.86
CA ILE A 331 36.91 4.23 27.45
C ILE A 331 37.68 3.76 26.21
N GLY A 332 38.90 3.30 26.46
CA GLY A 332 39.81 2.72 25.48
C GLY A 332 40.90 1.94 26.22
N HIS A 333 41.18 0.73 25.77
CA HIS A 333 42.18 -0.21 26.32
C HIS A 333 41.94 -0.74 27.75
N THR A 334 41.08 -1.76 27.88
CA THR A 334 41.44 -3.00 28.61
C THR A 334 40.66 -4.20 28.08
N CYS A 335 41.23 -4.92 27.10
CA CYS A 335 41.09 -6.38 27.00
C CYS A 335 42.26 -6.90 26.18
N SER A 336 43.03 -7.83 26.72
CA SER A 336 44.17 -8.48 26.06
C SER A 336 43.81 -9.93 25.74
N GLU A 337 44.34 -10.45 24.64
CA GLU A 337 44.00 -11.77 24.11
C GLU A 337 44.56 -12.93 24.94
N THR A 338 43.93 -14.10 24.80
CA THR A 338 44.60 -15.40 24.91
C THR A 338 44.26 -16.21 23.66
N ASP A 339 45.26 -16.87 23.11
CA ASP A 339 45.33 -17.22 21.69
C ASP A 339 44.79 -18.63 21.36
N SER A 340 44.34 -18.81 20.12
CA SER A 340 44.62 -19.95 19.20
C SER A 340 43.53 -20.16 18.13
N GLY A 341 43.82 -20.05 16.83
CA GLY A 341 45.02 -19.50 16.18
C GLY A 341 45.09 -19.81 14.68
N MET A 342 45.73 -18.90 13.91
CA MET A 342 46.31 -19.10 12.56
C MET A 342 45.33 -19.47 11.39
N GLU A 343 45.55 -19.08 10.12
CA GLU A 343 46.70 -18.44 9.44
C GLU A 343 46.29 -17.16 8.66
N ALA A 344 47.28 -16.38 8.20
CA ALA A 344 47.14 -15.25 7.26
C ALA A 344 47.80 -15.60 5.90
N PRO A 345 47.66 -14.78 4.81
CA PRO A 345 48.52 -13.59 4.69
C PRO A 345 47.98 -12.39 3.87
N GLN A 346 48.59 -11.22 4.13
CA GLN A 346 49.02 -10.16 3.18
C GLN A 346 48.03 -9.66 2.10
N THR A 347 47.38 -8.50 2.30
CA THR A 347 47.84 -7.11 2.00
C THR A 347 48.04 -6.74 0.53
N TRP A 348 47.26 -5.76 0.05
CA TRP A 348 47.79 -4.50 -0.53
C TRP A 348 46.74 -3.38 -0.47
N SER A 349 47.23 -2.13 -0.53
CA SER A 349 46.48 -0.89 -0.26
C SER A 349 46.06 -0.17 -1.55
N PRO A 350 45.08 0.76 -1.53
CA PRO A 350 44.49 1.32 -2.75
C PRO A 350 45.37 2.37 -3.41
N ALA A 351 45.37 2.38 -4.76
CA ALA A 351 45.90 3.46 -5.58
C ALA A 351 44.77 4.12 -6.37
N SER A 352 44.76 5.45 -6.38
CA SER A 352 43.75 6.29 -7.01
C SER A 352 44.00 6.48 -8.51
N PHE A 353 42.94 6.55 -9.31
CA PHE A 353 42.93 7.22 -10.61
C PHE A 353 41.60 7.95 -10.83
N LEU A 354 41.63 9.01 -11.64
CA LEU A 354 40.58 10.03 -11.76
C LEU A 354 40.38 10.40 -13.23
N CYS A 355 39.11 10.57 -13.65
CA CYS A 355 38.68 11.22 -14.91
C CYS A 355 39.08 10.49 -16.23
N PRO A 356 38.62 10.95 -17.43
CA PRO A 356 37.19 11.02 -17.79
C PRO A 356 36.88 10.67 -19.28
N GLY A 357 35.58 10.58 -19.65
CA GLY A 357 35.12 10.96 -21.01
C GLY A 357 34.32 9.92 -21.82
N CYS A 358 33.50 10.44 -22.76
CA CYS A 358 32.62 9.78 -23.74
C CYS A 358 31.53 8.83 -23.15
N LEU A 359 30.21 9.01 -23.34
CA LEU A 359 29.37 9.42 -24.50
C LEU A 359 29.45 8.50 -25.73
N GLN A 360 28.56 7.50 -25.81
CA GLN A 360 27.57 7.39 -26.90
C GLN A 360 26.57 6.24 -26.70
N CYS A 361 25.32 6.45 -27.15
CA CYS A 361 24.25 5.48 -27.44
C CYS A 361 23.75 4.56 -26.30
N GLY A 362 22.46 4.24 -26.20
CA GLY A 362 21.30 4.69 -26.97
C GLY A 362 20.08 3.80 -26.69
N LEU A 363 18.86 4.28 -26.96
CA LEU A 363 17.65 3.44 -26.76
C LEU A 363 17.70 2.19 -27.64
N ARG A 364 17.31 1.05 -27.06
CA ARG A 364 16.88 -0.13 -27.82
C ARG A 364 15.61 -0.72 -27.22
N ASN A 365 14.50 -0.51 -27.91
CA ASN A 365 13.36 -1.42 -27.84
C ASN A 365 13.83 -2.81 -28.27
N THR A 366 13.41 -3.85 -27.56
CA THR A 366 13.60 -5.25 -27.99
C THR A 366 12.25 -5.92 -28.21
N SER A 367 11.62 -5.59 -29.33
CA SER A 367 10.58 -6.42 -29.91
C SER A 367 11.20 -7.70 -30.49
N ALA A 368 10.79 -8.85 -29.98
CA ALA A 368 11.10 -10.18 -30.50
C ALA A 368 9.76 -10.91 -30.73
N LEU A 369 9.10 -10.73 -31.88
CA LEU A 369 9.30 -11.47 -33.13
C LEU A 369 9.25 -13.00 -32.96
N PHE A 370 8.19 -13.59 -33.51
CA PHE A 370 7.91 -15.02 -33.56
C PHE A 370 9.03 -15.82 -34.26
N THR A 371 9.28 -17.03 -33.77
CA THR A 371 9.95 -18.10 -34.54
C THR A 371 9.05 -19.33 -34.61
N HIS A 372 8.63 -19.70 -35.83
CA HIS A 372 7.90 -20.96 -36.05
C HIS A 372 8.76 -22.18 -35.69
N GLY A 373 8.23 -23.06 -34.85
CA GLY A 373 8.79 -24.38 -34.57
C GLY A 373 7.72 -25.47 -34.75
N SER A 374 7.68 -26.11 -35.91
CA SER A 374 6.73 -27.19 -36.17
C SER A 374 7.27 -28.52 -35.66
N PHE A 375 6.52 -29.20 -34.78
CA PHE A 375 6.63 -30.64 -34.59
C PHE A 375 5.24 -31.26 -34.49
N ASN A 376 5.13 -32.50 -34.96
CA ASN A 376 3.88 -33.08 -35.43
C ASN A 376 3.55 -34.38 -34.67
N ASN A 377 2.24 -34.58 -34.41
CA ASN A 377 1.57 -35.85 -34.06
C ASN A 377 2.29 -36.90 -33.18
N HIS A 378 1.65 -37.26 -32.06
CA HIS A 378 1.24 -38.66 -31.89
C HIS A 378 -0.04 -38.79 -31.04
N ARG A 379 -1.14 -39.25 -31.66
CA ARG A 379 -2.34 -39.74 -30.95
C ARG A 379 -2.02 -41.03 -30.18
N ARG A 380 -2.66 -41.23 -29.02
CA ARG A 380 -3.20 -42.53 -28.61
C ARG A 380 -4.56 -42.36 -27.91
N HIS A 381 -5.55 -43.15 -28.34
CA HIS A 381 -6.74 -43.50 -27.56
C HIS A 381 -6.32 -44.64 -26.56
N ALA A 382 -7.12 -45.18 -25.63
CA ALA A 382 -8.57 -45.26 -25.47
C ALA A 382 -8.92 -45.44 -23.95
N PRO A 383 -9.96 -46.19 -23.50
CA PRO A 383 -11.32 -45.66 -23.36
C PRO A 383 -11.96 -45.84 -21.96
N TRP A 384 -13.12 -45.20 -21.80
CA TRP A 384 -14.31 -45.62 -21.04
C TRP A 384 -14.27 -46.94 -20.25
N LEU A 385 -14.68 -46.87 -18.97
CA LEU A 385 -15.64 -47.81 -18.39
C LEU A 385 -16.32 -47.20 -17.15
N SER A 386 -17.60 -47.46 -16.97
CA SER A 386 -18.39 -47.13 -15.77
C SER A 386 -18.93 -48.41 -15.12
N PRO A 387 -19.27 -48.36 -13.83
CA PRO A 387 -20.32 -49.22 -13.28
C PRO A 387 -21.40 -48.43 -12.52
N SER A 388 -22.54 -49.07 -12.25
CA SER A 388 -23.78 -48.44 -11.80
C SER A 388 -24.29 -48.99 -10.45
N LEU A 389 -25.15 -48.19 -9.80
CA LEU A 389 -26.25 -48.62 -8.92
C LEU A 389 -25.96 -49.36 -7.60
N LEU A 390 -26.07 -48.62 -6.49
CA LEU A 390 -26.69 -48.98 -5.20
C LEU A 390 -26.69 -47.71 -4.32
N GLY A 391 -27.73 -47.27 -3.61
CA GLY A 391 -29.13 -47.73 -3.56
C GLY A 391 -29.72 -47.66 -2.14
N GLY A 392 -30.29 -46.53 -1.70
CA GLY A 392 -31.00 -46.47 -0.41
C GLY A 392 -31.42 -45.08 0.13
N ALA A 393 -32.72 -44.96 0.43
CA ALA A 393 -33.38 -44.05 1.39
C ALA A 393 -33.24 -42.51 1.30
N GLU A 394 -34.35 -41.85 0.96
CA GLU A 394 -34.68 -40.50 1.45
C GLU A 394 -35.09 -40.53 2.94
N PRO A 395 -35.13 -39.36 3.60
CA PRO A 395 -36.40 -38.99 4.25
C PRO A 395 -36.88 -37.59 3.83
N SER A 396 -38.18 -37.49 3.52
CA SER A 396 -38.84 -36.26 3.05
C SER A 396 -39.24 -35.29 4.16
N LEU A 397 -39.10 -33.98 3.93
CA LEU A 397 -39.93 -32.96 4.59
C LEU A 397 -40.04 -31.68 3.74
N ASN A 398 -41.27 -31.26 3.45
CA ASN A 398 -41.57 -30.20 2.49
C ASN A 398 -41.33 -28.78 3.04
N SER A 399 -40.79 -27.90 2.19
CA SER A 399 -41.13 -26.47 2.24
C SER A 399 -41.27 -25.93 0.80
N HIS A 400 -42.20 -25.00 0.58
CA HIS A 400 -42.71 -24.70 -0.76
C HIS A 400 -41.80 -23.80 -1.59
N PHE A 401 -41.09 -24.39 -2.55
CA PHE A 401 -40.66 -23.68 -3.76
C PHE A 401 -41.67 -23.87 -4.89
N GLY A 402 -42.07 -22.77 -5.53
CA GLY A 402 -42.96 -22.81 -6.69
C GLY A 402 -42.20 -23.29 -7.93
N ALA A 403 -42.50 -24.50 -8.40
CA ALA A 403 -41.94 -25.02 -9.65
C ALA A 403 -42.43 -24.18 -10.84
N PHE A 404 -41.51 -23.73 -11.70
CA PHE A 404 -41.86 -23.08 -12.95
C PHE A 404 -42.42 -24.10 -13.95
N PRO A 405 -43.43 -23.74 -14.77
CA PRO A 405 -43.99 -24.66 -15.75
C PRO A 405 -42.98 -24.98 -16.86
N SER A 406 -42.73 -26.27 -17.07
CA SER A 406 -41.86 -26.75 -18.14
C SER A 406 -42.50 -26.47 -19.52
N VAL A 407 -41.93 -25.55 -20.29
CA VAL A 407 -42.40 -25.27 -21.65
C VAL A 407 -41.96 -26.41 -22.57
N GLN A 408 -42.84 -27.40 -22.75
CA GLN A 408 -42.66 -28.46 -23.73
C GLN A 408 -42.84 -27.90 -25.16
N LEU A 409 -41.74 -27.50 -25.80
CA LEU A 409 -41.72 -27.47 -27.27
C LEU A 409 -41.80 -28.93 -27.76
N GLY A 410 -42.88 -29.26 -28.47
CA GLY A 410 -42.99 -30.53 -29.18
C GLY A 410 -41.97 -30.63 -30.32
N PRO A 411 -41.53 -31.85 -30.70
CA PRO A 411 -40.48 -32.05 -31.71
C PRO A 411 -40.99 -31.81 -33.14
N SER A 412 -41.17 -30.55 -33.52
CA SER A 412 -41.28 -30.16 -34.92
C SER A 412 -39.87 -30.05 -35.50
N VAL A 413 -39.49 -31.04 -36.32
CA VAL A 413 -38.25 -30.98 -37.10
C VAL A 413 -38.43 -29.98 -38.23
N MET A 414 -38.21 -28.71 -37.91
CA MET A 414 -38.04 -27.65 -38.92
C MET A 414 -36.77 -27.95 -39.71
N ILE A 415 -36.91 -28.15 -41.03
CA ILE A 415 -35.77 -28.11 -41.94
C ILE A 415 -35.39 -26.64 -42.06
N LEU A 416 -34.35 -26.22 -41.34
CA LEU A 416 -33.85 -24.84 -41.37
C LEU A 416 -33.25 -24.53 -42.74
N ASP A 417 -33.74 -23.47 -43.37
CA ASP A 417 -33.10 -22.90 -44.55
C ASP A 417 -31.69 -22.40 -44.22
N SER A 418 -30.79 -22.49 -45.19
CA SER A 418 -29.35 -22.20 -44.98
C SER A 418 -29.04 -20.78 -44.47
N SER A 419 -29.96 -19.83 -44.63
CA SER A 419 -29.85 -18.47 -44.08
C SER A 419 -30.17 -18.37 -42.59
N ASP A 420 -31.12 -19.15 -42.07
CA ASP A 420 -31.47 -19.14 -40.64
C ASP A 420 -30.45 -19.93 -39.82
N ALA A 421 -29.84 -20.96 -40.41
CA ALA A 421 -28.72 -21.68 -39.82
C ALA A 421 -27.51 -20.77 -39.53
N ASP A 422 -27.27 -19.76 -40.38
CA ASP A 422 -26.22 -18.75 -40.20
C ASP A 422 -26.61 -17.70 -39.15
N ALA A 423 -27.84 -17.17 -39.21
CA ALA A 423 -28.34 -16.20 -38.22
C ALA A 423 -28.35 -16.75 -36.77
N THR A 424 -28.51 -18.06 -36.60
CA THR A 424 -28.62 -18.71 -35.28
C THR A 424 -27.29 -19.15 -34.66
N VAL A 425 -26.13 -18.97 -35.32
CA VAL A 425 -24.82 -19.46 -34.81
C VAL A 425 -24.50 -18.96 -33.40
N TYR A 426 -24.61 -17.65 -33.14
CA TYR A 426 -24.33 -17.10 -31.80
C TYR A 426 -25.37 -17.50 -30.74
N MET A 427 -26.64 -17.69 -31.12
CA MET A 427 -27.66 -18.26 -30.24
C MET A 427 -27.30 -19.69 -29.82
N ASN A 428 -26.92 -20.53 -30.79
CA ASN A 428 -26.54 -21.93 -30.54
C ASN A 428 -25.24 -22.01 -29.71
N PHE A 429 -24.27 -21.14 -29.99
CA PHE A 429 -23.06 -21.00 -29.18
C PHE A 429 -23.39 -20.66 -27.72
N MET A 430 -24.28 -19.68 -27.46
CA MET A 430 -24.68 -19.28 -26.11
C MET A 430 -25.55 -20.31 -25.37
N LYS A 431 -26.26 -21.18 -26.10
CA LYS A 431 -27.01 -22.32 -25.52
C LYS A 431 -26.09 -23.48 -25.13
N ASN A 432 -24.99 -23.67 -25.86
CA ASN A 432 -24.04 -24.76 -25.65
C ASN A 432 -22.98 -24.49 -24.57
N HIS A 433 -22.88 -23.25 -24.06
CA HIS A 433 -21.97 -22.88 -22.96
C HIS A 433 -22.75 -22.52 -21.70
N SER A 434 -22.21 -22.91 -20.55
CA SER A 434 -22.79 -22.69 -19.23
C SER A 434 -22.39 -21.35 -18.63
N CYS A 435 -23.11 -20.93 -17.59
CA CYS A 435 -22.73 -19.78 -16.76
C CYS A 435 -21.36 -19.97 -16.09
N TYR A 436 -20.99 -21.21 -15.78
CA TYR A 436 -19.69 -21.57 -15.21
C TYR A 436 -18.52 -21.31 -16.19
N ASP A 437 -18.68 -21.63 -17.48
CA ASP A 437 -17.63 -21.45 -18.50
C ASP A 437 -17.21 -19.98 -18.67
N ALA A 438 -18.09 -19.03 -18.31
CA ALA A 438 -17.81 -17.60 -18.34
C ALA A 438 -17.16 -17.08 -17.04
N ILE A 439 -17.05 -17.87 -15.97
CA ILE A 439 -16.40 -17.46 -14.71
C ILE A 439 -14.87 -17.45 -14.90
N PRO A 440 -14.12 -16.48 -14.33
CA PRO A 440 -12.65 -16.55 -14.26
C PRO A 440 -12.13 -17.76 -13.45
N THR A 441 -10.85 -18.12 -13.61
CA THR A 441 -10.26 -19.25 -12.87
C THR A 441 -10.02 -18.94 -11.38
N SER A 442 -9.77 -17.66 -11.05
CA SER A 442 -9.83 -17.10 -9.70
C SER A 442 -10.69 -15.82 -9.77
N CYS A 443 -11.41 -15.44 -8.72
CA CYS A 443 -11.98 -14.08 -8.67
C CYS A 443 -12.30 -13.63 -7.25
N LYS A 444 -12.08 -12.34 -6.98
CA LYS A 444 -12.47 -11.67 -5.73
C LYS A 444 -13.97 -11.38 -5.71
N LEU A 445 -14.67 -11.84 -4.67
CA LEU A 445 -16.07 -11.50 -4.39
C LEU A 445 -16.19 -10.83 -3.02
N VAL A 446 -16.86 -9.68 -2.96
CA VAL A 446 -17.21 -9.00 -1.70
C VAL A 446 -18.72 -9.06 -1.50
N ILE A 447 -19.12 -9.49 -0.30
CA ILE A 447 -20.51 -9.61 0.16
C ILE A 447 -20.71 -8.66 1.34
N PHE A 448 -21.87 -8.02 1.45
CA PHE A 448 -22.21 -7.17 2.60
C PHE A 448 -23.38 -7.75 3.41
N ASP A 449 -23.24 -7.76 4.74
CA ASP A 449 -24.37 -7.97 5.65
C ASP A 449 -25.34 -6.77 5.59
N THR A 450 -26.65 -7.02 5.57
CA THR A 450 -27.67 -5.96 5.48
C THR A 450 -27.63 -4.93 6.62
N LYS A 451 -26.99 -5.23 7.76
CA LYS A 451 -26.82 -4.29 8.88
C LYS A 451 -25.69 -3.28 8.67
N LEU A 452 -24.87 -3.44 7.62
CA LEU A 452 -23.77 -2.52 7.31
C LEU A 452 -24.31 -1.11 6.97
N GLN A 453 -23.59 -0.07 7.39
CA GLN A 453 -23.93 1.32 7.06
C GLN A 453 -23.73 1.60 5.56
N VAL A 454 -24.66 2.32 4.96
CA VAL A 454 -24.72 2.58 3.51
C VAL A 454 -23.44 3.31 3.02
N LYS A 455 -23.03 4.37 3.72
CA LYS A 455 -21.74 5.07 3.47
C LYS A 455 -20.54 4.12 3.48
N LYS A 456 -20.46 3.20 4.45
CA LYS A 456 -19.36 2.21 4.54
C LYS A 456 -19.40 1.21 3.39
N ALA A 457 -20.58 0.76 2.97
CA ALA A 457 -20.75 -0.17 1.87
C ALA A 457 -20.28 0.42 0.52
N PHE A 458 -20.63 1.68 0.22
CA PHE A 458 -20.13 2.35 -0.99
C PHE A 458 -18.63 2.67 -0.93
N PHE A 459 -18.09 3.04 0.24
CA PHE A 459 -16.65 3.19 0.39
C PHE A 459 -15.90 1.85 0.22
N ALA A 460 -16.47 0.74 0.71
CA ALA A 460 -15.91 -0.59 0.53
C ALA A 460 -15.96 -1.06 -0.95
N LEU A 461 -17.02 -0.71 -1.70
CA LEU A 461 -17.08 -0.93 -3.15
C LEU A 461 -15.93 -0.20 -3.87
N VAL A 462 -15.78 1.11 -3.62
CA VAL A 462 -14.68 1.93 -4.18
C VAL A 462 -13.31 1.33 -3.83
N ALA A 463 -13.06 1.05 -2.54
CA ALA A 463 -11.77 0.57 -2.05
C ALA A 463 -11.40 -0.84 -2.54
N ASN A 464 -12.33 -1.59 -3.14
CA ASN A 464 -12.07 -2.91 -3.73
C ASN A 464 -12.13 -2.90 -5.28
N GLY A 465 -12.33 -1.74 -5.93
CA GLY A 465 -12.54 -1.62 -7.38
C GLY A 465 -13.92 -2.09 -7.87
N LEU A 466 -14.83 -2.46 -6.96
CA LEU A 466 -16.07 -3.15 -7.27
C LEU A 466 -17.23 -2.21 -7.56
N ARG A 467 -18.11 -2.64 -8.48
CA ARG A 467 -19.25 -1.85 -8.99
C ARG A 467 -20.62 -2.36 -8.50
N ALA A 468 -20.64 -3.49 -7.79
CA ALA A 468 -21.80 -4.07 -7.12
C ALA A 468 -21.33 -5.17 -6.13
N ALA A 469 -22.14 -5.47 -5.11
CA ALA A 469 -21.93 -6.56 -4.15
C ALA A 469 -23.24 -7.30 -3.86
N PRO A 470 -23.25 -8.63 -3.60
CA PRO A 470 -24.41 -9.34 -3.08
C PRO A 470 -24.69 -8.95 -1.63
N LEU A 471 -25.97 -9.02 -1.25
CA LEU A 471 -26.44 -8.68 0.09
C LEU A 471 -26.89 -9.93 0.84
N TRP A 472 -26.20 -10.21 1.95
CA TRP A 472 -26.51 -11.31 2.87
C TRP A 472 -27.33 -10.80 4.05
N ASP A 473 -28.46 -11.45 4.34
CA ASP A 473 -29.23 -11.18 5.55
C ASP A 473 -28.97 -12.26 6.60
N SER A 474 -28.15 -11.93 7.60
CA SER A 474 -27.84 -12.86 8.70
C SER A 474 -29.04 -13.21 9.61
N LYS A 475 -30.20 -12.54 9.50
CA LYS A 475 -31.44 -12.95 10.18
C LYS A 475 -32.15 -14.06 9.40
N LEU A 476 -32.11 -13.98 8.07
CA LEU A 476 -32.80 -14.90 7.16
C LEU A 476 -31.87 -15.99 6.57
N GLN A 477 -30.57 -15.93 6.85
CA GLN A 477 -29.52 -16.83 6.37
C GLN A 477 -29.58 -17.06 4.85
N ARG A 478 -29.75 -15.97 4.09
CA ARG A 478 -29.86 -16.01 2.63
C ARG A 478 -29.43 -14.70 1.97
N PHE A 479 -29.13 -14.78 0.68
CA PHE A 479 -28.96 -13.59 -0.16
C PHE A 479 -30.32 -12.95 -0.47
N VAL A 480 -30.44 -11.63 -0.24
CA VAL A 480 -31.70 -10.87 -0.37
C VAL A 480 -31.70 -9.84 -1.50
N GLY A 481 -30.56 -9.56 -2.10
CA GLY A 481 -30.44 -8.55 -3.14
C GLY A 481 -29.01 -8.31 -3.62
N MET A 482 -28.85 -7.29 -4.45
CA MET A 482 -27.57 -6.67 -4.79
C MET A 482 -27.57 -5.23 -4.26
N LEU A 483 -26.40 -4.70 -3.93
CA LEU A 483 -26.16 -3.26 -3.82
C LEU A 483 -25.36 -2.81 -5.04
N THR A 484 -25.79 -1.71 -5.68
CA THR A 484 -25.20 -1.21 -6.93
C THR A 484 -25.03 0.31 -6.89
N ILE A 485 -24.30 0.87 -7.86
CA ILE A 485 -24.18 2.34 -8.00
C ILE A 485 -25.54 2.99 -8.36
N THR A 486 -26.53 2.22 -8.85
CA THR A 486 -27.90 2.74 -9.04
C THR A 486 -28.55 3.09 -7.71
N ASP A 487 -28.33 2.28 -6.68
CA ASP A 487 -28.81 2.53 -5.33
C ASP A 487 -28.16 3.80 -4.76
N PHE A 488 -26.86 4.01 -5.01
CA PHE A 488 -26.19 5.26 -4.62
C PHE A 488 -26.83 6.49 -5.29
N ILE A 489 -27.09 6.43 -6.59
CA ILE A 489 -27.79 7.49 -7.34
C ILE A 489 -29.18 7.78 -6.76
N ASN A 490 -29.95 6.72 -6.43
CA ASN A 490 -31.26 6.86 -5.79
C ASN A 490 -31.15 7.56 -4.43
N ILE A 491 -30.15 7.20 -3.60
CA ILE A 491 -29.94 7.81 -2.28
C ILE A 491 -29.55 9.29 -2.41
N LEU A 492 -28.63 9.63 -3.33
CA LEU A 492 -28.29 11.02 -3.63
C LEU A 492 -29.53 11.81 -4.06
N HIS A 493 -30.30 11.29 -5.03
CA HIS A 493 -31.49 11.93 -5.54
C HIS A 493 -32.62 12.09 -4.50
N CYS A 494 -32.77 11.15 -3.57
CA CYS A 494 -33.83 11.18 -2.56
C CYS A 494 -33.55 12.11 -1.36
N TYR A 495 -32.28 12.30 -0.97
CA TYR A 495 -31.92 13.07 0.24
C TYR A 495 -31.18 14.38 -0.04
N TYR A 496 -30.70 14.63 -1.26
CA TYR A 496 -30.12 15.93 -1.60
C TYR A 496 -31.16 17.05 -1.55
N ARG A 497 -30.74 18.23 -1.07
CA ARG A 497 -31.59 19.44 -0.99
C ARG A 497 -30.84 20.74 -1.28
N SER A 498 -29.58 20.83 -0.86
CA SER A 498 -28.74 22.03 -0.99
C SER A 498 -27.30 21.67 -0.63
N PRO A 499 -26.28 22.27 -1.27
CA PRO A 499 -24.88 21.98 -0.97
C PRO A 499 -24.40 22.46 0.41
N LEU A 500 -25.24 23.24 1.12
CA LEU A 500 -25.01 23.68 2.49
C LEU A 500 -25.52 22.68 3.55
N VAL A 501 -26.27 21.65 3.16
CA VAL A 501 -26.88 20.66 4.07
C VAL A 501 -26.22 19.30 3.86
N GLN A 502 -25.52 18.81 4.88
CA GLN A 502 -24.92 17.46 4.86
C GLN A 502 -26.02 16.39 4.87
N MET A 503 -25.87 15.36 4.04
CA MET A 503 -26.80 14.23 3.94
C MET A 503 -26.62 13.23 5.10
N TYR A 504 -27.09 13.58 6.30
CA TYR A 504 -27.01 12.74 7.49
C TYR A 504 -27.67 11.35 7.31
N GLU A 505 -28.66 11.23 6.42
CA GLU A 505 -29.35 9.99 6.09
C GLU A 505 -28.44 8.98 5.37
N LEU A 506 -27.53 9.43 4.50
CA LEU A 506 -26.54 8.57 3.83
C LEU A 506 -25.49 8.04 4.83
N GLU A 507 -25.17 8.85 5.84
CA GLU A 507 -24.20 8.55 6.90
C GLU A 507 -24.75 7.53 7.92
N SER A 508 -26.03 7.68 8.27
CA SER A 508 -26.69 6.97 9.38
C SER A 508 -27.45 5.70 8.95
N HIS A 509 -28.01 5.66 7.75
CA HIS A 509 -28.77 4.48 7.30
C HIS A 509 -27.90 3.23 7.13
N LYS A 510 -28.55 2.09 7.33
CA LYS A 510 -28.05 0.76 6.98
C LYS A 510 -28.62 0.31 5.64
N ILE A 511 -28.03 -0.73 5.07
CA ILE A 511 -28.56 -1.36 3.85
C ILE A 511 -29.98 -1.92 4.09
N GLU A 512 -30.27 -2.49 5.27
CA GLU A 512 -31.63 -2.93 5.67
C GLU A 512 -32.62 -1.75 5.62
N THR A 513 -32.34 -0.66 6.34
CA THR A 513 -33.27 0.49 6.43
C THR A 513 -33.45 1.22 5.09
N TRP A 514 -32.41 1.37 4.28
CA TRP A 514 -32.53 1.95 2.94
C TRP A 514 -33.40 1.07 2.03
N ARG A 515 -33.19 -0.26 2.05
CA ARG A 515 -34.00 -1.19 1.27
C ARG A 515 -35.46 -1.17 1.70
N ASP A 516 -35.75 -1.09 3.00
CA ASP A 516 -37.13 -0.99 3.48
C ASP A 516 -37.82 0.29 2.99
N VAL A 517 -37.11 1.42 2.96
CA VAL A 517 -37.63 2.70 2.43
C VAL A 517 -37.84 2.65 0.91
N TYR A 518 -36.88 2.10 0.15
CA TYR A 518 -36.92 2.12 -1.32
C TYR A 518 -37.78 1.00 -1.94
N LEU A 519 -37.86 -0.17 -1.28
CA LEU A 519 -38.57 -1.35 -1.80
C LEU A 519 -40.02 -1.48 -1.28
N GLN A 520 -40.47 -0.57 -0.42
CA GLN A 520 -41.87 -0.49 0.07
C GLN A 520 -42.92 -0.48 -1.05
N SER A 521 -42.55 -0.10 -2.28
CA SER A 521 -43.44 -0.10 -3.46
C SER A 521 -43.41 -1.39 -4.30
N SER A 522 -42.55 -2.37 -4.00
CA SER A 522 -42.28 -3.48 -4.94
C SER A 522 -41.54 -4.69 -4.34
N ASN A 523 -42.12 -5.88 -4.45
CA ASN A 523 -41.50 -7.17 -4.07
C ASN A 523 -40.36 -7.59 -5.02
N HIS A 524 -39.20 -6.93 -4.88
CA HIS A 524 -37.98 -7.30 -5.61
C HIS A 524 -37.22 -8.44 -4.91
N PHE A 525 -37.54 -9.67 -5.31
CA PHE A 525 -36.70 -10.84 -5.04
C PHE A 525 -35.36 -10.75 -5.78
N LEU A 526 -34.32 -11.37 -5.21
CA LEU A 526 -33.03 -11.50 -5.90
C LEU A 526 -33.17 -12.44 -7.10
N ILE A 527 -32.91 -11.92 -8.29
CA ILE A 527 -32.72 -12.74 -9.50
C ILE A 527 -31.28 -13.27 -9.48
N SER A 528 -31.13 -14.58 -9.55
CA SER A 528 -29.86 -15.30 -9.61
C SER A 528 -29.94 -16.43 -10.65
N ILE A 529 -28.81 -17.03 -10.98
CA ILE A 529 -28.72 -18.13 -11.96
C ILE A 529 -27.81 -19.26 -11.45
N SER A 530 -28.12 -20.51 -11.79
CA SER A 530 -27.25 -21.66 -11.48
C SER A 530 -26.01 -21.66 -12.38
N PRO A 531 -24.82 -22.07 -11.90
CA PRO A 531 -23.63 -22.22 -12.74
C PRO A 531 -23.86 -23.16 -13.95
N ALA A 532 -24.75 -24.15 -13.82
CA ALA A 532 -25.06 -25.11 -14.88
C ALA A 532 -26.08 -24.62 -15.94
N ALA A 533 -26.73 -23.47 -15.74
CA ALA A 533 -27.65 -22.90 -16.73
C ALA A 533 -26.89 -22.25 -17.90
N SER A 534 -27.53 -22.08 -19.06
CA SER A 534 -26.82 -21.59 -20.26
C SER A 534 -26.54 -20.08 -20.23
N LEU A 535 -25.54 -19.63 -21.00
CA LEU A 535 -25.31 -18.20 -21.20
C LEU A 535 -26.48 -17.52 -21.94
N PHE A 536 -27.24 -18.26 -22.75
CA PHE A 536 -28.49 -17.78 -23.34
C PHE A 536 -29.52 -17.41 -22.25
N ASP A 537 -29.68 -18.26 -21.23
CA ASP A 537 -30.57 -17.99 -20.10
C ASP A 537 -30.08 -16.79 -19.27
N ALA A 538 -28.77 -16.65 -19.08
CA ALA A 538 -28.17 -15.49 -18.43
C ALA A 538 -28.46 -14.17 -19.18
N ILE A 539 -28.32 -14.16 -20.50
CA ILE A 539 -28.64 -13.00 -21.36
C ILE A 539 -30.13 -12.67 -21.29
N TYR A 540 -30.99 -13.68 -21.41
CA TYR A 540 -32.44 -13.53 -21.28
C TYR A 540 -32.83 -12.95 -19.92
N SER A 541 -32.25 -13.43 -18.81
CA SER A 541 -32.48 -12.89 -17.46
C SER A 541 -31.99 -11.44 -17.30
N LEU A 542 -30.77 -11.13 -17.77
CA LEU A 542 -30.22 -9.76 -17.71
C LEU A 542 -31.15 -8.75 -18.41
N LEU A 543 -31.61 -9.09 -19.62
CA LEU A 543 -32.44 -8.22 -20.46
C LEU A 543 -33.89 -8.15 -19.97
N LYS A 544 -34.53 -9.30 -19.68
CA LYS A 544 -35.93 -9.37 -19.20
C LYS A 544 -36.17 -8.61 -17.90
N TYR A 545 -35.27 -8.75 -16.94
CA TYR A 545 -35.38 -8.05 -15.65
C TYR A 545 -34.73 -6.65 -15.68
N LYS A 546 -34.19 -6.23 -16.83
CA LYS A 546 -33.48 -4.96 -17.06
C LYS A 546 -32.36 -4.70 -16.02
N ILE A 547 -31.62 -5.75 -15.67
CA ILE A 547 -30.53 -5.75 -14.67
C ILE A 547 -29.15 -5.85 -15.34
N HIS A 548 -28.16 -5.13 -14.81
CA HIS A 548 -26.78 -5.12 -15.35
C HIS A 548 -25.82 -6.11 -14.67
N ARG A 549 -26.30 -6.82 -13.64
CA ARG A 549 -25.54 -7.70 -12.73
C ARG A 549 -26.41 -8.90 -12.40
N LEU A 550 -25.92 -10.11 -12.65
CA LEU A 550 -26.62 -11.37 -12.36
C LEU A 550 -25.69 -12.26 -11.52
N PRO A 551 -25.95 -12.45 -10.21
CA PRO A 551 -25.16 -13.36 -9.40
C PRO A 551 -25.39 -14.81 -9.83
N VAL A 552 -24.29 -15.52 -10.06
CA VAL A 552 -24.26 -16.97 -10.22
C VAL A 552 -24.21 -17.56 -8.80
N ILE A 553 -25.24 -18.33 -8.44
CA ILE A 553 -25.36 -18.97 -7.14
C ILE A 553 -25.42 -20.48 -7.36
N ASP A 554 -24.52 -21.20 -6.71
CA ASP A 554 -24.56 -22.66 -6.69
C ASP A 554 -25.77 -23.14 -5.86
N PRO A 555 -26.71 -23.92 -6.43
CA PRO A 555 -27.84 -24.44 -5.68
C PRO A 555 -27.48 -25.50 -4.63
N GLU A 556 -26.31 -26.14 -4.71
CA GLU A 556 -25.93 -27.21 -3.76
C GLU A 556 -25.33 -26.64 -2.48
N SER A 557 -24.34 -25.75 -2.58
CA SER A 557 -23.70 -25.10 -1.42
C SER A 557 -24.33 -23.76 -1.02
N GLY A 558 -25.19 -23.18 -1.84
CA GLY A 558 -25.79 -21.85 -1.63
C GLY A 558 -24.84 -20.67 -1.84
N ASN A 559 -23.58 -20.92 -2.23
CA ASN A 559 -22.56 -19.89 -2.39
C ASN A 559 -22.77 -19.07 -3.67
N VAL A 560 -22.52 -17.76 -3.60
CA VAL A 560 -22.35 -16.92 -4.80
C VAL A 560 -20.95 -17.19 -5.36
N LEU A 561 -20.87 -17.70 -6.59
CA LEU A 561 -19.60 -17.99 -7.25
C LEU A 561 -19.04 -16.77 -8.00
N HIS A 562 -19.91 -16.03 -8.69
CA HIS A 562 -19.49 -14.89 -9.53
C HIS A 562 -20.66 -13.92 -9.79
N ILE A 563 -20.39 -12.75 -10.38
CA ILE A 563 -21.42 -11.80 -10.84
C ILE A 563 -21.29 -11.61 -12.35
N LEU A 564 -22.11 -12.32 -13.12
CA LEU A 564 -22.16 -12.17 -14.58
C LEU A 564 -22.64 -10.78 -15.00
N THR A 565 -22.13 -10.35 -16.15
CA THR A 565 -22.39 -9.02 -16.72
C THR A 565 -22.42 -9.09 -18.25
N HIS A 566 -23.17 -8.18 -18.88
CA HIS A 566 -23.16 -7.99 -20.34
C HIS A 566 -21.73 -7.86 -20.91
N LYS A 567 -20.79 -7.19 -20.20
CA LYS A 567 -19.40 -7.03 -20.65
C LYS A 567 -18.63 -8.36 -20.64
N ARG A 568 -18.74 -9.14 -19.56
CA ARG A 568 -18.07 -10.45 -19.46
C ARG A 568 -18.61 -11.42 -20.51
N ILE A 569 -19.93 -11.43 -20.73
CA ILE A 569 -20.59 -12.28 -21.73
C ILE A 569 -20.20 -11.88 -23.16
N LEU A 570 -20.14 -10.58 -23.50
CA LEU A 570 -19.69 -10.17 -24.83
C LEU A 570 -18.18 -10.39 -25.03
N LYS A 571 -17.34 -10.20 -24.00
CA LYS A 571 -15.90 -10.51 -24.07
C LYS A 571 -15.65 -12.02 -24.24
N PHE A 572 -16.45 -12.87 -23.60
CA PHE A 572 -16.47 -14.32 -23.83
C PHE A 572 -16.87 -14.66 -25.28
N LEU A 573 -17.95 -14.06 -25.80
CA LEU A 573 -18.38 -14.26 -27.19
C LEU A 573 -17.32 -13.78 -28.20
N HIS A 574 -16.61 -12.68 -27.94
CA HIS A 574 -15.57 -12.19 -28.81
C HIS A 574 -14.35 -13.14 -28.83
N ILE A 575 -13.83 -13.54 -27.66
CA ILE A 575 -12.65 -14.40 -27.52
C ILE A 575 -12.89 -15.82 -28.06
N PHE A 576 -14.05 -16.42 -27.78
CA PHE A 576 -14.34 -17.80 -28.17
C PHE A 576 -15.12 -17.88 -29.49
N GLY A 577 -15.77 -16.80 -29.92
CA GLY A 577 -16.54 -16.73 -31.16
C GLY A 577 -15.71 -16.69 -32.43
N GLU A 578 -14.41 -16.37 -32.36
CA GLU A 578 -13.48 -16.58 -33.50
C GLU A 578 -13.41 -18.05 -33.95
N LYS A 579 -13.86 -18.99 -33.12
CA LYS A 579 -13.90 -20.43 -33.41
C LYS A 579 -15.19 -20.90 -34.06
N VAL A 580 -16.17 -20.01 -34.28
CA VAL A 580 -17.42 -20.30 -35.02
C VAL A 580 -17.53 -19.42 -36.26
N PRO A 581 -18.32 -19.82 -37.29
CA PRO A 581 -18.59 -18.96 -38.43
C PRO A 581 -19.20 -17.62 -37.98
N LYS A 582 -18.72 -16.51 -38.54
CA LYS A 582 -19.30 -15.17 -38.29
C LYS A 582 -20.56 -15.02 -39.16
N PRO A 583 -21.75 -14.79 -38.57
CA PRO A 583 -22.99 -14.63 -39.35
C PRO A 583 -22.94 -13.45 -40.32
N ALA A 584 -23.60 -13.57 -41.46
CA ALA A 584 -23.62 -12.56 -42.51
C ALA A 584 -24.18 -11.19 -42.05
N PHE A 585 -24.99 -11.16 -40.98
CA PHE A 585 -25.47 -9.91 -40.39
C PHE A 585 -24.36 -9.10 -39.68
N VAL A 586 -23.25 -9.72 -39.28
CA VAL A 586 -22.12 -9.06 -38.58
C VAL A 586 -21.35 -8.11 -39.51
N GLY A 587 -21.36 -8.39 -40.81
CA GLY A 587 -20.78 -7.53 -41.85
C GLY A 587 -21.68 -6.36 -42.32
N LYS A 588 -22.93 -6.26 -41.84
CA LYS A 588 -23.86 -5.19 -42.23
C LYS A 588 -23.64 -3.90 -41.42
N GLN A 589 -24.12 -2.78 -41.94
CA GLN A 589 -24.02 -1.48 -41.26
C GLN A 589 -25.03 -1.36 -40.12
N ILE A 590 -24.68 -0.65 -39.04
CA ILE A 590 -25.61 -0.44 -37.92
C ILE A 590 -26.91 0.25 -38.36
N GLN A 591 -26.84 1.20 -39.29
CA GLN A 591 -28.03 1.90 -39.78
C GLN A 591 -29.02 0.97 -40.50
N GLU A 592 -28.53 -0.11 -41.14
CA GLU A 592 -29.38 -1.14 -41.77
C GLU A 592 -29.97 -2.10 -40.74
N LEU A 593 -29.18 -2.46 -39.71
CA LEU A 593 -29.54 -3.43 -38.68
C LEU A 593 -30.47 -2.85 -37.60
N GLY A 594 -30.49 -1.52 -37.41
CA GLY A 594 -31.32 -0.86 -36.41
C GLY A 594 -30.91 -1.14 -34.95
N ILE A 595 -29.66 -1.53 -34.69
CA ILE A 595 -29.19 -1.93 -33.36
C ILE A 595 -28.79 -0.72 -32.53
N GLY A 596 -29.67 -0.31 -31.60
CA GLY A 596 -29.41 0.76 -30.63
C GLY A 596 -30.61 1.69 -30.43
N THR A 597 -30.45 2.67 -29.54
CA THR A 597 -31.47 3.69 -29.27
C THR A 597 -31.20 4.96 -30.07
N PHE A 598 -32.01 5.23 -31.09
CA PHE A 598 -31.88 6.41 -32.00
C PHE A 598 -32.98 7.47 -31.83
N ARG A 599 -33.87 7.34 -30.85
CA ARG A 599 -34.99 8.26 -30.58
C ARG A 599 -35.07 8.57 -29.09
N ASN A 600 -35.53 9.78 -28.74
CA ASN A 600 -35.72 10.24 -27.36
C ASN A 600 -34.48 10.04 -26.45
N ILE A 601 -33.29 10.27 -27.00
CA ILE A 601 -32.00 10.01 -26.35
C ILE A 601 -31.84 10.98 -25.17
N ALA A 602 -31.72 10.43 -23.96
CA ALA A 602 -31.41 11.20 -22.77
C ALA A 602 -29.99 11.76 -22.88
N THR A 603 -29.87 13.08 -22.98
CA THR A 603 -28.61 13.86 -23.04
C THR A 603 -28.65 14.95 -21.97
N VAL A 604 -27.50 15.49 -21.60
CA VAL A 604 -27.38 16.57 -20.61
C VAL A 604 -26.47 17.68 -21.12
N GLN A 605 -26.85 18.94 -20.92
CA GLN A 605 -26.04 20.09 -21.30
C GLN A 605 -24.81 20.22 -20.40
N GLN A 606 -23.65 20.61 -20.95
CA GLN A 606 -22.42 20.80 -20.17
C GLN A 606 -22.55 21.86 -19.06
N THR A 607 -23.52 22.77 -19.18
CA THR A 607 -23.86 23.84 -18.23
C THR A 607 -24.90 23.42 -17.18
N ALA A 608 -25.61 22.30 -17.36
CA ALA A 608 -26.57 21.79 -16.37
C ALA A 608 -25.86 21.25 -15.12
N THR A 609 -26.59 21.07 -14.02
CA THR A 609 -26.03 20.57 -12.76
C THR A 609 -25.85 19.05 -12.79
N LEU A 610 -24.99 18.55 -11.91
CA LEU A 610 -24.84 17.13 -11.64
C LEU A 610 -26.12 16.53 -11.04
N TYR A 611 -26.91 17.31 -10.29
CA TYR A 611 -28.24 16.90 -9.82
C TYR A 611 -29.21 16.63 -10.98
N ASP A 612 -29.26 17.50 -12.01
CA ASP A 612 -30.11 17.29 -13.20
C ASP A 612 -29.77 15.96 -13.92
N ALA A 613 -28.48 15.62 -13.99
CA ALA A 613 -28.04 14.34 -14.54
C ALA A 613 -28.44 13.14 -13.66
N LEU A 614 -28.44 13.29 -12.32
CA LEU A 614 -28.93 12.27 -11.39
C LEU A 614 -30.44 12.06 -11.49
N SER A 615 -31.24 13.14 -11.58
CA SER A 615 -32.68 13.05 -11.86
C SER A 615 -32.95 12.35 -13.19
N THR A 616 -32.21 12.72 -14.24
CA THR A 616 -32.31 12.06 -15.56
C THR A 616 -31.95 10.57 -15.49
N PHE A 617 -30.98 10.16 -14.67
CA PHE A 617 -30.66 8.74 -14.44
C PHE A 617 -31.80 7.97 -13.75
N VAL A 618 -32.50 8.58 -12.79
CA VAL A 618 -33.62 7.97 -12.07
C VAL A 618 -34.86 7.88 -12.96
N GLU A 619 -35.25 8.99 -13.60
CA GLU A 619 -36.44 9.08 -14.46
C GLU A 619 -36.34 8.18 -15.69
N ARG A 620 -35.28 8.35 -16.48
CA ARG A 620 -35.12 7.64 -17.77
C ARG A 620 -34.55 6.23 -17.60
N ARG A 621 -34.11 5.88 -16.39
CA ARG A 621 -33.47 4.60 -16.03
C ARG A 621 -32.28 4.21 -16.91
N VAL A 622 -31.69 5.16 -17.64
CA VAL A 622 -30.50 4.96 -18.49
C VAL A 622 -29.22 4.80 -17.67
N SER A 623 -28.21 4.14 -18.22
CA SER A 623 -26.94 3.84 -17.53
C SER A 623 -25.77 4.77 -17.91
N ALA A 624 -25.95 5.67 -18.89
CA ALA A 624 -25.12 6.84 -19.16
C ALA A 624 -25.90 7.90 -19.97
N LEU A 625 -25.39 9.13 -19.96
CA LEU A 625 -25.90 10.33 -20.61
C LEU A 625 -24.76 10.98 -21.42
N PRO A 626 -24.88 11.19 -22.74
CA PRO A 626 -23.99 12.05 -23.48
C PRO A 626 -24.10 13.48 -22.94
N VAL A 627 -22.95 14.06 -22.59
CA VAL A 627 -22.82 15.47 -22.22
C VAL A 627 -22.57 16.26 -23.50
N VAL A 628 -23.45 17.21 -23.80
CA VAL A 628 -23.45 17.95 -25.07
C VAL A 628 -23.17 19.44 -24.88
N ASP A 629 -22.76 20.09 -25.98
CA ASP A 629 -22.73 21.55 -26.09
C ASP A 629 -24.09 22.13 -26.53
N GLU A 630 -24.15 23.46 -26.63
CA GLU A 630 -25.33 24.20 -27.09
C GLU A 630 -25.75 23.86 -28.52
N GLN A 631 -24.85 23.27 -29.32
CA GLN A 631 -25.08 22.84 -30.70
C GLN A 631 -25.43 21.34 -30.79
N GLY A 632 -25.53 20.63 -29.66
CA GLY A 632 -25.89 19.21 -29.56
C GLY A 632 -24.75 18.23 -29.87
N LYS A 633 -23.50 18.71 -29.95
CA LYS A 633 -22.33 17.86 -30.19
C LYS A 633 -21.88 17.16 -28.91
N VAL A 634 -21.36 15.95 -29.02
CA VAL A 634 -20.87 15.21 -27.85
C VAL A 634 -19.52 15.77 -27.36
N VAL A 635 -19.53 16.30 -26.13
CA VAL A 635 -18.33 16.79 -25.42
C VAL A 635 -17.77 15.70 -24.50
N SER A 636 -18.65 14.96 -23.82
CA SER A 636 -18.29 13.85 -22.94
C SER A 636 -19.41 12.81 -22.86
N LEU A 637 -19.16 11.70 -22.17
CA LEU A 637 -20.16 10.69 -21.82
C LEU A 637 -20.13 10.48 -20.31
N TYR A 638 -21.21 10.81 -19.61
CA TYR A 638 -21.33 10.67 -18.15
C TYR A 638 -22.15 9.45 -17.78
N SER A 639 -21.56 8.51 -17.05
CA SER A 639 -22.14 7.21 -16.73
C SER A 639 -22.51 7.10 -15.26
N ARG A 640 -23.30 6.07 -14.91
CA ARG A 640 -23.50 5.73 -13.49
C ARG A 640 -22.20 5.42 -12.77
N PHE A 641 -21.16 4.94 -13.47
CA PHE A 641 -19.86 4.65 -12.86
C PHE A 641 -19.17 5.94 -12.39
N ASP A 642 -19.25 7.03 -13.14
CA ASP A 642 -18.67 8.31 -12.74
C ASP A 642 -19.23 8.85 -11.41
N VAL A 643 -20.50 8.54 -11.10
CA VAL A 643 -21.15 8.95 -9.85
C VAL A 643 -20.47 8.32 -8.62
N ILE A 644 -19.92 7.10 -8.69
CA ILE A 644 -19.28 6.49 -7.50
C ILE A 644 -17.99 7.22 -7.09
N ASN A 645 -17.37 7.96 -8.01
CA ASN A 645 -16.21 8.78 -7.69
C ASN A 645 -16.55 9.93 -6.72
N LEU A 646 -17.82 10.34 -6.63
CA LEU A 646 -18.29 11.29 -5.61
C LEU A 646 -18.19 10.69 -4.19
N ALA A 647 -18.37 9.38 -4.05
CA ALA A 647 -18.15 8.67 -2.78
C ALA A 647 -16.65 8.62 -2.44
N ALA A 648 -15.80 8.28 -3.43
CA ALA A 648 -14.35 8.24 -3.29
C ALA A 648 -13.76 9.60 -2.85
N GLN A 649 -14.18 10.68 -3.52
CA GLN A 649 -13.75 12.05 -3.27
C GLN A 649 -14.46 12.71 -2.07
N LYS A 650 -15.48 12.04 -1.48
CA LYS A 650 -16.41 12.61 -0.48
C LYS A 650 -17.10 13.92 -0.95
N SER A 651 -17.15 14.15 -2.26
CA SER A 651 -17.69 15.35 -2.90
C SER A 651 -19.21 15.30 -3.13
N TYR A 652 -19.87 14.20 -2.73
CA TYR A 652 -21.31 13.97 -2.86
C TYR A 652 -22.22 15.01 -2.19
N ASN A 653 -21.70 15.87 -1.31
CA ASN A 653 -22.45 16.97 -0.73
C ASN A 653 -22.66 18.16 -1.70
N ASN A 654 -21.97 18.24 -2.84
CA ASN A 654 -22.14 19.33 -3.82
C ASN A 654 -22.57 18.77 -5.18
N LEU A 655 -23.89 18.66 -5.40
CA LEU A 655 -24.47 18.19 -6.67
C LEU A 655 -24.91 19.35 -7.58
N ASP A 656 -24.76 20.60 -7.12
CA ASP A 656 -25.01 21.82 -7.90
C ASP A 656 -23.85 22.12 -8.89
N MET A 657 -22.72 21.41 -8.79
CA MET A 657 -21.60 21.57 -9.73
C MET A 657 -22.04 21.26 -11.17
N THR A 658 -21.51 22.01 -12.15
CA THR A 658 -21.88 21.79 -13.56
C THR A 658 -21.33 20.49 -14.11
N MET A 659 -21.99 19.93 -15.13
CA MET A 659 -21.54 18.72 -15.81
C MET A 659 -20.13 18.86 -16.41
N GLN A 660 -19.74 20.05 -16.89
CA GLN A 660 -18.37 20.32 -17.33
C GLN A 660 -17.35 20.11 -16.20
N GLU A 661 -17.65 20.56 -14.98
CA GLU A 661 -16.78 20.40 -13.82
C GLU A 661 -16.78 18.95 -13.30
N ALA A 662 -17.94 18.30 -13.26
CA ALA A 662 -18.05 16.88 -12.88
C ALA A 662 -17.27 15.95 -13.85
N VAL A 663 -17.20 16.30 -15.14
CA VAL A 663 -16.37 15.61 -16.13
C VAL A 663 -14.88 15.87 -15.92
N ARG A 664 -14.46 17.10 -15.58
CA ARG A 664 -13.05 17.43 -15.29
C ARG A 664 -12.50 16.69 -14.06
N ARG A 665 -13.35 16.39 -13.08
CA ARG A 665 -12.98 15.71 -11.82
C ARG A 665 -12.81 14.19 -11.94
N ARG A 666 -12.75 13.64 -13.15
CA ARG A 666 -12.46 12.23 -13.39
C ARG A 666 -11.00 11.92 -13.13
N THR A 667 -10.77 10.91 -12.28
CA THR A 667 -9.43 10.40 -11.96
C THR A 667 -8.82 9.57 -13.10
N CYS A 668 -9.64 9.03 -14.00
CA CYS A 668 -9.17 8.36 -15.22
C CYS A 668 -9.16 9.33 -16.41
N PHE A 669 -7.98 9.59 -16.97
CA PHE A 669 -7.83 10.36 -18.21
C PHE A 669 -8.25 9.49 -19.41
N THR A 670 -9.52 9.55 -19.79
CA THR A 670 -10.01 8.91 -21.02
C THR A 670 -9.83 9.87 -22.20
N GLU A 671 -9.11 9.46 -23.24
CA GLU A 671 -8.98 10.23 -24.48
C GLU A 671 -10.32 10.29 -25.24
N GLY A 672 -11.10 11.32 -24.90
CA GLY A 672 -12.37 11.63 -25.56
C GLY A 672 -13.50 10.66 -25.26
N VAL A 673 -14.54 10.72 -26.11
CA VAL A 673 -15.67 9.78 -26.09
C VAL A 673 -15.46 8.74 -27.17
N ILE A 674 -15.61 7.46 -26.84
CA ILE A 674 -15.59 6.39 -27.83
C ILE A 674 -16.86 6.46 -28.68
N LYS A 675 -16.72 7.02 -29.88
CA LYS A 675 -17.78 7.27 -30.86
C LYS A 675 -17.99 6.06 -31.78
N CYS A 676 -19.14 6.06 -32.46
CA CYS A 676 -19.38 5.29 -33.68
C CYS A 676 -20.17 6.11 -34.71
N TYR A 677 -20.16 5.67 -35.96
CA TYR A 677 -20.83 6.31 -37.09
C TYR A 677 -21.84 5.34 -37.75
N PRO A 678 -22.91 5.84 -38.42
CA PRO A 678 -24.01 4.99 -38.91
C PRO A 678 -23.60 4.00 -40.01
N ASP A 679 -22.57 4.38 -40.78
CA ASP A 679 -21.96 3.65 -41.89
C ASP A 679 -20.95 2.57 -41.45
N GLU A 680 -20.68 2.42 -40.14
CA GLU A 680 -19.80 1.38 -39.61
C GLU A 680 -20.50 0.01 -39.48
N THR A 681 -19.73 -1.06 -39.66
CA THR A 681 -20.24 -2.44 -39.53
C THR A 681 -20.42 -2.84 -38.07
N LEU A 682 -21.34 -3.77 -37.81
CA LEU A 682 -21.53 -4.36 -36.49
C LEU A 682 -20.22 -4.99 -35.95
N GLU A 683 -19.43 -5.66 -36.81
CA GLU A 683 -18.10 -6.17 -36.47
C GLU A 683 -17.18 -5.09 -35.89
N THR A 684 -17.04 -3.96 -36.59
CA THR A 684 -16.17 -2.82 -36.19
C THR A 684 -16.55 -2.31 -34.80
N ILE A 685 -17.85 -2.35 -34.47
CA ILE A 685 -18.41 -1.85 -33.21
C ILE A 685 -18.31 -2.87 -32.07
N ILE A 686 -18.41 -4.18 -32.35
CA ILE A 686 -18.09 -5.23 -31.38
C ILE A 686 -16.60 -5.17 -31.01
N ASP A 687 -15.72 -5.07 -32.01
CA ASP A 687 -14.28 -4.93 -31.78
C ASP A 687 -13.96 -3.66 -30.99
N ARG A 688 -14.55 -2.51 -31.35
CA ARG A 688 -14.33 -1.24 -30.63
C ARG A 688 -14.85 -1.29 -29.19
N ILE A 689 -16.06 -1.82 -28.94
CA ILE A 689 -16.64 -1.83 -27.60
C ILE A 689 -15.93 -2.81 -26.66
N VAL A 690 -15.43 -3.94 -27.18
CA VAL A 690 -14.65 -4.91 -26.40
C VAL A 690 -13.22 -4.41 -26.16
N ARG A 691 -12.50 -3.95 -27.18
CA ARG A 691 -11.12 -3.44 -27.04
C ARG A 691 -11.04 -2.18 -26.17
N ALA A 692 -12.01 -1.28 -26.26
CA ALA A 692 -12.09 -0.10 -25.39
C ALA A 692 -12.68 -0.41 -24.00
N GLU A 693 -13.06 -1.67 -23.71
CA GLU A 693 -13.51 -2.12 -22.39
C GLU A 693 -14.77 -1.39 -21.83
N VAL A 694 -15.49 -0.64 -22.67
CA VAL A 694 -16.63 0.24 -22.29
C VAL A 694 -18.00 -0.49 -22.32
N HIS A 695 -19.03 0.18 -21.78
CA HIS A 695 -20.40 -0.36 -21.68
C HIS A 695 -21.35 0.08 -22.82
N ARG A 696 -20.94 1.04 -23.65
CA ARG A 696 -21.67 1.56 -24.81
C ARG A 696 -20.75 2.38 -25.71
N LEU A 697 -21.20 2.63 -26.94
CA LEU A 697 -20.68 3.67 -27.83
C LEU A 697 -21.74 4.76 -28.02
N VAL A 698 -21.30 5.99 -28.33
CA VAL A 698 -22.20 7.09 -28.74
C VAL A 698 -22.19 7.18 -30.26
N LEU A 699 -23.35 7.01 -30.88
CA LEU A 699 -23.52 7.21 -32.32
C LEU A 699 -23.62 8.70 -32.61
N VAL A 700 -22.78 9.20 -33.51
CA VAL A 700 -22.73 10.61 -33.94
C VAL A 700 -22.81 10.76 -35.45
N ASP A 701 -23.12 11.95 -35.94
CA ASP A 701 -22.87 12.31 -37.34
C ASP A 701 -21.46 12.89 -37.56
N ARG A 702 -21.19 13.29 -38.81
CA ARG A 702 -19.92 13.91 -39.24
C ARG A 702 -19.68 15.32 -38.66
N ALA A 703 -20.62 15.87 -37.90
CA ALA A 703 -20.50 17.12 -37.15
C ALA A 703 -20.41 16.89 -35.62
N ASP A 704 -20.22 15.64 -35.18
CA ASP A 704 -20.22 15.16 -33.79
C ASP A 704 -21.55 15.29 -33.04
N VAL A 705 -22.66 15.56 -33.74
CA VAL A 705 -24.00 15.66 -33.12
C VAL A 705 -24.55 14.27 -32.80
N VAL A 706 -25.00 14.07 -31.56
CA VAL A 706 -25.52 12.78 -31.08
C VAL A 706 -26.73 12.31 -31.88
N LYS A 707 -26.67 11.10 -32.44
CA LYS A 707 -27.76 10.42 -33.17
C LYS A 707 -28.26 9.14 -32.49
N GLY A 708 -27.52 8.60 -31.53
CA GLY A 708 -27.94 7.41 -30.81
C GLY A 708 -26.95 6.92 -29.76
N ILE A 709 -27.32 5.84 -29.09
CA ILE A 709 -26.47 5.09 -28.16
C ILE A 709 -26.59 3.60 -28.51
N ILE A 710 -25.46 2.91 -28.61
CA ILE A 710 -25.38 1.46 -28.80
C ILE A 710 -24.77 0.87 -27.53
N SER A 711 -25.54 0.14 -26.73
CA SER A 711 -25.07 -0.50 -25.50
C SER A 711 -24.78 -1.99 -25.68
N LEU A 712 -24.04 -2.57 -24.73
CA LEU A 712 -23.83 -4.02 -24.65
C LEU A 712 -25.15 -4.82 -24.57
N SER A 713 -26.22 -4.20 -24.05
CA SER A 713 -27.55 -4.83 -23.97
C SER A 713 -28.23 -4.89 -25.35
N ASP A 714 -28.12 -3.83 -26.16
CA ASP A 714 -28.64 -3.80 -27.53
C ASP A 714 -27.91 -4.82 -28.43
N LEU A 715 -26.58 -4.91 -28.27
CA LEU A 715 -25.75 -5.88 -28.99
C LEU A 715 -26.12 -7.33 -28.64
N LEU A 716 -26.21 -7.68 -27.36
CA LEU A 716 -26.57 -9.05 -26.94
C LEU A 716 -28.03 -9.40 -27.27
N GLN A 717 -28.95 -8.43 -27.21
CA GLN A 717 -30.32 -8.59 -27.71
C GLN A 717 -30.32 -8.98 -29.20
N ALA A 718 -29.67 -8.19 -30.05
CA ALA A 718 -29.66 -8.39 -31.50
C ALA A 718 -28.86 -9.62 -31.95
N MET A 719 -27.76 -9.95 -31.28
CA MET A 719 -26.89 -11.08 -31.65
C MET A 719 -27.39 -12.45 -31.15
N VAL A 720 -28.23 -12.49 -30.11
CA VAL A 720 -28.54 -13.75 -29.40
C VAL A 720 -30.05 -13.99 -29.19
N LEU A 721 -30.85 -12.95 -28.90
CA LEU A 721 -32.28 -13.10 -28.59
C LEU A 721 -33.20 -12.84 -29.79
N THR A 722 -32.88 -11.88 -30.65
CA THR A 722 -33.61 -11.63 -31.91
C THR A 722 -33.58 -12.85 -32.84
N PRO A 723 -32.45 -13.57 -33.05
CA PRO A 723 -32.44 -14.85 -33.78
C PRO A 723 -33.24 -15.98 -33.12
N ALA A 724 -33.73 -15.78 -31.88
CA ALA A 724 -34.63 -16.71 -31.20
C ALA A 724 -36.12 -16.29 -31.28
N GLY A 725 -36.45 -15.24 -32.04
CA GLY A 725 -37.81 -14.68 -32.14
C GLY A 725 -38.24 -13.85 -30.92
N ILE A 726 -37.29 -13.33 -30.14
CA ILE A 726 -37.55 -12.57 -28.91
C ILE A 726 -37.18 -11.10 -29.14
N ASP A 727 -37.95 -10.38 -29.97
CA ASP A 727 -37.51 -9.09 -30.54
C ASP A 727 -37.63 -7.86 -29.61
N ALA A 728 -38.42 -7.95 -28.54
CA ALA A 728 -38.80 -6.76 -27.74
C ALA A 728 -38.78 -7.00 -26.23
N LEU A 729 -37.58 -7.12 -25.64
CA LEU A 729 -37.37 -6.98 -24.19
C LEU A 729 -36.88 -5.58 -23.77
N LEU A 730 -36.41 -4.76 -24.72
CA LEU A 730 -35.75 -3.47 -24.44
C LEU A 730 -36.67 -2.24 -24.51
N SER A 731 -37.88 -2.35 -25.05
CA SER A 731 -38.93 -1.31 -25.03
C SER A 731 -39.33 -0.88 -23.62
#